data_AF-A0A7R9FFI2-F1
#
_entry.id   AF-A0A7R9FFI2-F1
#
_cell.length_a   1.000
_cell.length_b   1.000
_cell.length_c   1.000
_cell.angle_alpha   90.00
_cell.angle_beta   90.00
_cell.angle_gamma   90.00
#
_symmetry.space_group_name_H-M   'P 1'
#
loop_
_entity.id
_entity.type
_entity.pdbx_description
1 polymer ?
#
loop_
_entity_poly.entity_id
_entity_poly.type
_entity_poly.pdbx_seq_one_letter_code
_entity_poly.pdbx_strand_id
1 'polypeptide(L)'
;MPGLPRGSDPTLNILPLSYTEIVPCSGNDLTLLEVAMATNKHHIKLALCFLILAMECRSEDTRAEWYWTWSCQSGRCIKSDTPSTKPSPGINRLSQEACRLTCGQYGALWPHPTGDFSLGAEVVSFHPSRVTLDLLQVSGSSRAPRRLMVGAWERFLEKLQAECGGNCSVVPDTTVNVQLDTSSSDLKLNWDTDESYSLSLTTRGYKVTEQIKANMIYLFPPTQVTRLPGDCADQGQHDLVVPSHPGYKVTVQIKANMIWLFPPTQAPRLPGDCADQGQHDLVVPSLPGSQVTVQIQATTVFGARHGLETLSQLVAGFTRRGSSRRGSSGGLLKRRGLLLLSEANITDRPTWAHRGLLLDTARNYLPLDDIKRTVDAMASSKLNVLHWHATDTQSFPLDFPRVPDLASFGAYSSREVYTPSDVTELLEYSLTRGVRVLLELDAPSHAGNGWQWGPSAGLGDLAVCVNQQPWRNYCIQPPCGQLNPANPGVYRVLQDLYKDVLDLWPEGEALHMGGDEDLYKDLLELWPEGEALHMGGDEVFFPCWNASTQVVEWMQSRGLGRSQADFLQVWGEYQETALKILDKSAGHSNTPVILWSSQLTQPGVIENYLSKDRYVIETWVESTDDLPHILLSKGYRVIMATKDAWYLDHGFWGRTVYHNWRAVYDNTLPRGVFGILGGEAAMWAELVDGRSLDARVWPRAAALAERLWSDPYSGSLDAELRFYQHRERLVRQGIGAEAVAPEWCVQNEGECQAN
;
A
#
# COMPACT_ATOMS: atom_id res chain seq x y z
N MET A 1 46.37 -45.51 17.28
CA MET A 1 47.48 -46.21 16.61
C MET A 1 47.41 -45.92 15.10
N PRO A 2 48.56 -45.81 14.43
CA PRO A 2 48.89 -44.66 13.57
C PRO A 2 49.31 -45.04 12.14
N GLY A 3 49.64 -44.03 11.30
CA GLY A 3 50.33 -44.25 10.03
C GLY A 3 50.64 -42.99 9.21
N LEU A 4 51.49 -42.10 9.72
CA LEU A 4 52.28 -41.10 8.96
C LEU A 4 53.59 -41.77 8.48
N PRO A 5 54.31 -41.33 7.41
CA PRO A 5 55.08 -40.07 7.47
C PRO A 5 55.41 -39.29 6.16
N ARG A 6 55.57 -37.97 6.36
CA ARG A 6 56.57 -36.98 5.87
C ARG A 6 57.39 -37.17 4.57
N GLY A 7 57.55 -36.04 3.86
CA GLY A 7 58.75 -35.63 3.09
C GLY A 7 58.42 -34.69 1.92
N SER A 8 58.44 -33.36 2.12
CA SER A 8 59.51 -32.40 1.72
C SER A 8 59.48 -31.93 0.25
N ASP A 9 59.12 -30.65 0.07
CA ASP A 9 59.36 -29.73 -1.08
C ASP A 9 60.90 -29.60 -1.37
N PRO A 10 61.43 -29.04 -2.50
CA PRO A 10 60.83 -28.01 -3.37
C PRO A 10 61.18 -27.99 -4.89
N THR A 11 60.56 -27.00 -5.58
CA THR A 11 60.99 -26.25 -6.80
C THR A 11 60.28 -26.44 -8.15
N LEU A 12 59.54 -25.37 -8.51
CA LEU A 12 59.35 -24.70 -9.81
C LEU A 12 59.67 -25.48 -11.11
N ASN A 13 58.66 -25.63 -11.99
CA ASN A 13 58.63 -24.96 -13.31
C ASN A 13 57.32 -25.21 -14.09
N ILE A 14 56.57 -24.12 -14.29
CA ILE A 14 55.96 -23.59 -15.53
C ILE A 14 55.49 -24.61 -16.60
N LEU A 15 54.18 -24.62 -16.89
CA LEU A 15 53.55 -24.74 -18.23
C LEU A 15 52.07 -24.26 -18.16
N PRO A 16 51.42 -23.89 -19.29
CA PRO A 16 50.53 -22.72 -19.39
C PRO A 16 49.03 -23.04 -19.24
N LEU A 17 48.28 -22.06 -18.73
CA LEU A 17 46.82 -22.05 -18.78
C LEU A 17 46.35 -21.14 -19.91
N SER A 18 45.70 -21.74 -20.91
CA SER A 18 44.83 -21.05 -21.85
C SER A 18 43.44 -20.91 -21.21
N TYR A 19 43.05 -19.69 -20.84
CA TYR A 19 41.67 -19.31 -20.63
C TYR A 19 41.45 -17.94 -21.28
N THR A 20 40.71 -17.93 -22.38
CA THR A 20 40.06 -16.73 -22.91
C THR A 20 38.88 -16.41 -22.00
N GLU A 21 39.08 -15.52 -21.03
CA GLU A 21 37.99 -14.82 -20.35
C GLU A 21 37.71 -13.50 -21.07
N ILE A 22 36.45 -13.37 -21.51
CA ILE A 22 35.86 -12.14 -22.00
C ILE A 22 35.49 -11.32 -20.75
N VAL A 23 36.22 -10.23 -20.50
CA VAL A 23 35.93 -9.29 -19.40
C VAL A 23 34.94 -8.23 -19.89
N PRO A 24 33.74 -8.08 -19.30
CA PRO A 24 32.85 -6.96 -19.59
C PRO A 24 33.36 -5.69 -18.88
N CYS A 25 33.40 -4.58 -19.62
CA CYS A 25 33.75 -3.27 -19.09
C CYS A 25 32.62 -2.73 -18.19
N SER A 26 32.82 -2.68 -16.88
CA SER A 26 31.97 -1.96 -15.94
C SER A 26 32.80 -1.04 -15.04
N GLY A 27 32.38 0.22 -14.92
CA GLY A 27 32.75 1.09 -13.79
C GLY A 27 33.70 2.22 -14.14
N ASN A 28 33.19 3.45 -14.13
CA ASN A 28 33.98 4.67 -14.09
C ASN A 28 34.57 4.85 -12.68
N ASP A 29 35.76 4.33 -12.43
CA ASP A 29 36.73 4.93 -11.51
C ASP A 29 37.85 5.54 -12.36
N LEU A 30 37.70 6.82 -12.71
CA LEU A 30 38.75 7.58 -13.38
C LEU A 30 39.71 8.12 -12.31
N THR A 31 40.67 7.27 -11.89
CA THR A 31 41.91 7.77 -11.31
C THR A 31 42.78 8.36 -12.42
N LEU A 32 43.23 9.60 -12.20
CA LEU A 32 44.18 10.30 -13.07
C LEU A 32 45.43 9.44 -13.30
N LEU A 33 45.66 9.02 -14.54
CA LEU A 33 46.97 8.54 -14.98
C LEU A 33 47.70 9.68 -15.67
N GLU A 34 48.69 10.26 -14.99
CA GLU A 34 49.70 11.13 -15.62
C GLU A 34 50.47 10.32 -16.66
N VAL A 35 50.32 10.65 -17.94
CA VAL A 35 51.17 10.10 -18.99
C VAL A 35 52.46 10.92 -19.04
N ALA A 36 53.48 10.40 -18.36
CA ALA A 36 54.86 10.86 -18.53
C ALA A 36 55.30 10.66 -20.00
N MET A 37 55.81 11.73 -20.61
CA MET A 37 56.32 11.72 -21.98
C MET A 37 57.50 10.74 -22.10
N ALA A 38 57.36 9.71 -22.94
CA ALA A 38 58.45 8.84 -23.36
C ALA A 38 58.59 8.87 -24.89
N THR A 39 59.74 9.35 -25.33
CA THR A 39 60.14 9.64 -26.71
C THR A 39 60.57 8.37 -27.47
N ASN A 40 59.65 7.52 -27.92
CA ASN A 40 60.02 6.44 -28.86
C ASN A 40 58.91 6.05 -29.85
N LYS A 41 59.27 5.98 -31.15
CA LYS A 41 58.35 5.80 -32.29
C LYS A 41 57.57 4.48 -32.29
N HIS A 42 57.99 3.48 -31.52
CA HIS A 42 57.29 2.18 -31.42
C HIS A 42 56.08 2.18 -30.49
N HIS A 43 55.98 3.10 -29.52
CA HIS A 43 54.80 3.22 -28.65
C HIS A 43 53.64 4.00 -29.29
N ILE A 44 53.91 4.82 -30.32
CA ILE A 44 52.88 5.54 -31.07
C ILE A 44 51.99 4.56 -31.87
N LYS A 45 52.57 3.46 -32.38
CA LYS A 45 51.78 2.43 -33.10
C LYS A 45 50.91 1.61 -32.14
N LEU A 46 51.39 1.33 -30.93
CA LEU A 46 50.59 0.64 -29.90
C LEU A 46 49.48 1.56 -29.38
N ALA A 47 49.79 2.84 -29.14
CA ALA A 47 48.80 3.85 -28.75
C ALA A 47 47.76 4.10 -29.84
N LEU A 48 48.15 4.12 -31.13
CA LEU A 48 47.21 4.17 -32.25
C LEU A 48 46.37 2.89 -32.37
N CYS A 49 46.95 1.70 -32.16
CA CYS A 49 46.17 0.45 -32.14
C CYS A 49 45.19 0.40 -30.96
N PHE A 50 45.56 0.91 -29.78
CA PHE A 50 44.63 1.06 -28.65
C PHE A 50 43.59 2.15 -28.90
N LEU A 51 43.92 3.24 -29.59
CA LEU A 51 42.93 4.24 -30.04
C LEU A 51 42.00 3.70 -31.12
N ILE A 52 42.50 2.88 -32.05
CA ILE A 52 41.71 2.24 -33.10
C ILE A 52 40.84 1.12 -32.51
N LEU A 53 41.35 0.30 -31.58
CA LEU A 53 40.56 -0.68 -30.84
C LEU A 53 39.56 -0.02 -29.88
N ALA A 54 39.88 1.13 -29.28
CA ALA A 54 38.93 1.94 -28.51
C ALA A 54 37.91 2.68 -29.41
N MET A 55 38.24 2.90 -30.69
CA MET A 55 37.33 3.45 -31.70
C MET A 55 36.47 2.36 -32.37
N GLU A 56 36.97 1.13 -32.51
CA GLU A 56 36.26 -0.05 -33.05
C GLU A 56 35.45 -0.80 -31.98
N CYS A 57 35.69 -0.51 -30.69
CA CYS A 57 34.77 -0.85 -29.61
C CYS A 57 33.71 0.25 -29.37
N ARG A 58 33.51 1.16 -30.32
CA ARG A 58 32.26 1.92 -30.42
C ARG A 58 31.30 1.11 -31.29
N SER A 59 30.68 0.10 -30.68
CA SER A 59 29.29 -0.12 -31.07
C SER A 59 28.60 1.21 -30.78
N GLU A 60 28.16 1.92 -31.82
CA GLU A 60 27.00 2.79 -31.63
C GLU A 60 25.98 1.91 -30.93
N ASP A 61 25.74 2.17 -29.65
CA ASP A 61 24.69 1.53 -28.90
C ASP A 61 23.39 2.14 -29.45
N THR A 62 23.04 1.76 -30.69
CA THR A 62 21.72 1.89 -31.29
C THR A 62 20.79 0.90 -30.59
N ARG A 63 20.86 0.84 -29.26
CA ARG A 63 19.95 0.04 -28.43
C ARG A 63 18.55 0.53 -28.78
N ALA A 64 17.79 -0.40 -29.37
CA ALA A 64 16.51 -0.18 -29.99
C ALA A 64 15.63 0.76 -29.16
N GLU A 65 15.06 1.75 -29.84
CA GLU A 65 14.10 2.69 -29.26
C GLU A 65 12.97 1.90 -28.58
N TRP A 66 12.56 2.32 -27.38
CA TRP A 66 11.30 1.82 -26.81
C TRP A 66 10.15 2.25 -27.70
N TYR A 67 9.61 1.29 -28.45
CA TYR A 67 8.76 1.53 -29.61
C TYR A 67 7.30 1.81 -29.24
N TRP A 68 6.87 1.35 -28.07
CA TRP A 68 5.46 1.26 -27.69
C TRP A 68 4.91 2.56 -27.07
N THR A 69 3.63 2.80 -27.32
CA THR A 69 2.77 3.81 -26.68
C THR A 69 1.41 3.17 -26.38
N TRP A 70 0.61 3.80 -25.51
CA TRP A 70 -0.76 3.37 -25.23
C TRP A 70 -1.76 4.44 -25.64
N SER A 71 -2.94 4.00 -26.09
CA SER A 71 -4.07 4.86 -26.42
C SER A 71 -5.36 4.27 -25.86
N CYS A 72 -6.28 5.13 -25.39
CA CYS A 72 -7.54 4.65 -24.86
C CYS A 72 -8.50 4.28 -25.99
N GLN A 73 -9.00 3.05 -25.99
CA GLN A 73 -10.02 2.54 -26.90
C GLN A 73 -11.03 1.74 -26.09
N SER A 74 -12.31 2.14 -26.12
CA SER A 74 -13.39 1.44 -25.40
C SER A 74 -13.11 1.16 -23.92
N GLY A 75 -12.49 2.12 -23.22
CA GLY A 75 -12.16 2.00 -21.78
C GLY A 75 -10.92 1.16 -21.47
N ARG A 76 -10.14 0.78 -22.49
CA ARG A 76 -8.90 0.00 -22.38
C ARG A 76 -7.74 0.76 -23.01
N CYS A 77 -6.57 0.68 -22.40
CA CYS A 77 -5.30 1.17 -22.91
C CYS A 77 -4.69 0.12 -23.85
N ILE A 78 -4.84 0.37 -25.15
CA ILE A 78 -4.33 -0.48 -26.21
C ILE A 78 -2.92 -0.06 -26.58
N LYS A 79 -2.00 -1.03 -26.57
CA LYS A 79 -0.58 -0.87 -26.89
C LYS A 79 -0.39 -0.79 -28.41
N SER A 80 0.35 0.21 -28.88
CA SER A 80 0.67 0.40 -30.31
C SER A 80 2.12 0.81 -30.51
N ASP A 81 2.65 0.53 -31.69
CA ASP A 81 4.00 0.87 -32.15
C ASP A 81 4.04 2.22 -32.90
N THR A 82 2.87 2.70 -33.33
CA THR A 82 2.65 4.00 -33.95
C THR A 82 2.49 5.09 -32.88
N PRO A 83 3.28 6.19 -32.94
CA PRO A 83 3.07 7.36 -32.11
C PRO A 83 1.66 7.93 -32.32
N SER A 84 1.03 8.45 -31.26
CA SER A 84 -0.27 9.13 -31.34
C SER A 84 -0.25 10.19 -32.46
N THR A 85 -1.28 10.21 -33.30
CA THR A 85 -1.39 11.07 -34.48
C THR A 85 -1.57 12.56 -34.15
N LYS A 86 -1.75 12.91 -32.87
CA LYS A 86 -1.80 14.30 -32.37
C LYS A 86 -0.93 14.47 -31.12
N PRO A 87 0.42 14.48 -31.25
CA PRO A 87 1.29 14.69 -30.10
C PRO A 87 1.27 16.16 -29.67
N SER A 88 1.05 16.39 -28.38
CA SER A 88 1.32 17.67 -27.72
C SER A 88 2.81 18.03 -27.79
N PRO A 89 3.20 19.32 -27.62
CA PRO A 89 4.60 19.74 -27.74
C PRO A 89 5.52 19.04 -26.71
N GLY A 90 6.13 17.91 -27.11
CA GLY A 90 7.20 17.24 -26.37
C GLY A 90 6.84 15.96 -25.62
N ILE A 91 5.64 15.40 -25.76
CA ILE A 91 5.29 14.03 -25.31
C ILE A 91 4.76 13.25 -26.52
N ASN A 92 5.63 12.49 -27.19
CA ASN A 92 5.26 11.75 -28.41
C ASN A 92 4.74 10.33 -28.13
N ARG A 93 4.90 9.82 -26.89
CA ARG A 93 4.50 8.46 -26.47
C ARG A 93 4.04 8.48 -25.01
N LEU A 94 2.86 7.93 -24.75
CA LEU A 94 2.27 7.82 -23.40
C LEU A 94 2.66 6.48 -22.79
N SER A 95 2.87 6.44 -21.47
CA SER A 95 2.95 5.20 -20.71
C SER A 95 1.55 4.60 -20.51
N GLN A 96 1.48 3.32 -20.16
CA GLN A 96 0.20 2.68 -19.85
C GLN A 96 -0.51 3.37 -18.67
N GLU A 97 0.25 3.72 -17.64
CA GLU A 97 -0.26 4.38 -16.43
C GLU A 97 -0.82 5.76 -16.75
N ALA A 98 -0.14 6.50 -17.62
CA ALA A 98 -0.63 7.79 -18.09
C ALA A 98 -1.93 7.65 -18.91
N CYS A 99 -2.02 6.61 -19.75
CA CYS A 99 -3.27 6.30 -20.45
C CYS A 99 -4.40 5.98 -19.46
N ARG A 100 -4.11 5.23 -18.39
CA ARG A 100 -5.10 4.83 -17.39
C ARG A 100 -5.67 5.97 -16.55
N LEU A 101 -4.98 7.10 -16.43
CA LEU A 101 -5.52 8.28 -15.74
C LEU A 101 -6.86 8.76 -16.33
N THR A 102 -7.03 8.62 -17.65
CA THR A 102 -8.20 9.13 -18.38
C THR A 102 -8.98 8.01 -19.08
N CYS A 103 -8.60 6.74 -18.90
CA CYS A 103 -9.16 5.61 -19.63
C CYS A 103 -9.89 4.62 -18.72
N GLY A 104 -11.15 4.34 -19.06
CA GLY A 104 -12.04 3.51 -18.26
C GLY A 104 -12.85 4.33 -17.26
N GLN A 105 -13.94 3.75 -16.76
CA GLN A 105 -14.91 4.44 -15.90
C GLN A 105 -14.28 5.06 -14.65
N TYR A 106 -13.43 4.30 -13.95
CA TYR A 106 -12.79 4.74 -12.70
C TYR A 106 -11.31 5.13 -12.87
N GLY A 107 -10.83 5.21 -14.11
CA GLY A 107 -9.41 5.42 -14.41
C GLY A 107 -8.50 4.45 -13.65
N ALA A 108 -7.56 5.02 -12.89
CA ALA A 108 -6.53 4.33 -12.12
C ALA A 108 -6.86 4.13 -10.62
N LEU A 109 -8.11 4.42 -10.21
CA LEU A 109 -8.52 4.45 -8.81
C LEU A 109 -8.70 3.04 -8.22
N TRP A 110 -8.16 2.85 -7.02
CA TRP A 110 -8.28 1.67 -6.18
C TRP A 110 -8.16 2.01 -4.69
N PRO A 111 -9.17 1.77 -3.84
CA PRO A 111 -10.54 1.38 -4.20
C PRO A 111 -11.24 2.41 -5.09
N HIS A 112 -12.23 1.99 -5.89
CA HIS A 112 -13.07 2.94 -6.61
C HIS A 112 -14.02 3.69 -5.67
N PRO A 113 -14.38 4.96 -5.96
CA PRO A 113 -15.24 5.74 -5.06
C PRO A 113 -16.64 5.15 -4.88
N THR A 114 -17.25 5.41 -3.71
CA THR A 114 -18.64 5.02 -3.40
C THR A 114 -19.69 6.10 -3.68
N GLY A 115 -19.29 7.37 -3.69
CA GLY A 115 -20.17 8.51 -3.96
C GLY A 115 -20.16 8.96 -5.43
N ASP A 116 -20.69 10.15 -5.65
CA ASP A 116 -20.63 10.82 -6.95
C ASP A 116 -19.19 11.11 -7.33
N PHE A 117 -18.84 10.82 -8.58
CA PHE A 117 -17.52 11.12 -9.11
C PHE A 117 -17.57 11.54 -10.59
N SER A 118 -16.61 12.36 -11.00
CA SER A 118 -16.31 12.71 -12.38
C SER A 118 -14.80 12.89 -12.54
N LEU A 119 -14.26 12.29 -13.61
CA LEU A 119 -12.84 12.39 -13.96
C LEU A 119 -12.73 13.13 -15.30
N GLY A 120 -11.81 14.09 -15.38
CA GLY A 120 -11.51 14.81 -16.61
C GLY A 120 -10.86 13.92 -17.68
N ALA A 121 -10.81 14.40 -18.92
CA ALA A 121 -10.21 13.68 -20.05
C ALA A 121 -8.79 14.17 -20.40
N GLU A 122 -8.26 15.15 -19.67
CA GLU A 122 -6.94 15.73 -19.92
C GLU A 122 -6.03 15.59 -18.71
N VAL A 123 -4.72 15.74 -18.95
CA VAL A 123 -3.69 15.69 -17.91
C VAL A 123 -2.76 16.89 -18.02
N VAL A 124 -2.13 17.25 -16.91
CA VAL A 124 -1.15 18.33 -16.81
C VAL A 124 0.16 17.79 -16.24
N SER A 125 1.30 18.24 -16.78
CA SER A 125 2.59 17.87 -16.21
C SER A 125 2.97 18.80 -15.07
N PHE A 126 3.54 18.25 -13.99
CA PHE A 126 4.00 19.00 -12.83
C PHE A 126 5.27 18.37 -12.22
N HIS A 127 5.81 19.01 -11.18
CA HIS A 127 6.98 18.52 -10.44
C HIS A 127 6.67 18.48 -8.93
N PRO A 128 7.10 17.45 -8.17
CA PRO A 128 6.83 17.35 -6.72
C PRO A 128 7.27 18.58 -5.92
N SER A 129 8.39 19.21 -6.28
CA SER A 129 8.89 20.41 -5.58
C SER A 129 8.03 21.67 -5.80
N ARG A 130 7.03 21.62 -6.68
CA ARG A 130 6.08 22.72 -6.95
C ARG A 130 4.67 22.38 -6.45
N VAL A 131 4.55 21.37 -5.59
CA VAL A 131 3.32 21.03 -4.89
C VAL A 131 3.38 21.68 -3.50
N THR A 132 2.36 22.48 -3.16
CA THR A 132 2.25 23.17 -1.86
C THR A 132 1.04 22.65 -1.10
N LEU A 133 1.14 22.64 0.23
CA LEU A 133 0.07 22.26 1.14
C LEU A 133 -0.43 23.49 1.90
N ASP A 134 -1.74 23.66 1.94
CA ASP A 134 -2.46 24.63 2.77
C ASP A 134 -3.29 23.89 3.83
N LEU A 135 -2.93 24.09 5.10
CA LEU A 135 -3.59 23.52 6.27
C LEU A 135 -4.36 24.57 7.09
N LEU A 136 -4.61 25.76 6.55
CA LEU A 136 -5.17 26.88 7.33
C LEU A 136 -6.54 26.54 7.96
N GLN A 137 -7.34 25.70 7.30
CA GLN A 137 -8.67 25.29 7.76
C GLN A 137 -8.69 23.93 8.48
N VAL A 138 -7.54 23.24 8.62
CA VAL A 138 -7.49 21.97 9.35
C VAL A 138 -7.66 22.22 10.85
N SER A 139 -8.86 21.91 11.35
CA SER A 139 -9.29 21.87 12.76
C SER A 139 -8.93 23.12 13.59
N GLY A 140 -8.94 24.31 12.96
CA GLY A 140 -8.77 25.60 13.63
C GLY A 140 -7.37 25.82 14.24
N SER A 141 -7.29 26.18 15.53
CA SER A 141 -6.04 26.50 16.25
C SER A 141 -5.33 25.28 16.87
N SER A 142 -5.89 24.07 16.74
CA SER A 142 -5.30 22.86 17.33
C SER A 142 -4.05 22.40 16.57
N ARG A 143 -3.01 21.98 17.31
CA ARG A 143 -1.73 21.53 16.74
C ARG A 143 -1.76 20.06 16.30
N ALA A 144 -2.45 19.19 17.04
CA ALA A 144 -2.40 17.74 16.80
C ALA A 144 -2.97 17.31 15.42
N PRO A 145 -4.18 17.74 14.99
CA PRO A 145 -4.70 17.40 13.66
C PRO A 145 -3.78 17.85 12.52
N ARG A 146 -3.19 19.04 12.65
CA ARG A 146 -2.25 19.58 11.65
C ARG A 146 -0.98 18.73 11.53
N ARG A 147 -0.44 18.23 12.66
CA ARG A 147 0.74 17.37 12.66
C ARG A 147 0.48 16.02 12.00
N LEU A 148 -0.65 15.38 12.28
CA LEU A 148 -1.05 14.15 11.58
C LEU A 148 -1.12 14.38 10.07
N MET A 149 -1.68 15.52 9.63
CA MET A 149 -1.72 15.87 8.21
C MET A 149 -0.34 16.19 7.61
N VAL A 150 0.61 16.73 8.39
CA VAL A 150 2.00 16.90 7.93
C VAL A 150 2.66 15.53 7.71
N GLY A 151 2.48 14.57 8.62
CA GLY A 151 2.97 13.20 8.43
C GLY A 151 2.36 12.54 7.19
N ALA A 152 1.04 12.66 7.00
CA ALA A 152 0.36 12.17 5.80
C ALA A 152 0.85 12.84 4.51
N TRP A 153 1.17 14.14 4.58
CA TRP A 153 1.69 14.92 3.46
C TRP A 153 3.09 14.48 3.02
N GLU A 154 3.99 14.22 3.98
CA GLU A 154 5.34 13.73 3.67
C GLU A 154 5.27 12.39 2.91
N ARG A 155 4.40 11.48 3.35
CA ARG A 155 4.15 10.21 2.66
C ARG A 155 3.54 10.41 1.27
N PHE A 156 2.64 11.36 1.11
CA PHE A 156 2.11 11.72 -0.20
C PHE A 156 3.24 12.16 -1.15
N LEU A 157 4.17 13.02 -0.70
CA LEU A 157 5.31 13.45 -1.51
C LEU A 157 6.26 12.30 -1.87
N GLU A 158 6.54 11.39 -0.94
CA GLU A 158 7.33 10.17 -1.20
C GLU A 158 6.69 9.32 -2.29
N LYS A 159 5.37 9.13 -2.26
CA LYS A 159 4.61 8.41 -3.31
C LYS A 159 4.76 9.08 -4.67
N LEU A 160 4.68 10.41 -4.75
CA LEU A 160 4.90 11.13 -6.00
C LEU A 160 6.31 10.92 -6.55
N GLN A 161 7.33 10.88 -5.68
CA GLN A 161 8.70 10.59 -6.10
C GLN A 161 8.85 9.15 -6.59
N ALA A 162 8.21 8.18 -5.91
CA ALA A 162 8.20 6.78 -6.32
C ALA A 162 7.57 6.60 -7.72
N GLU A 163 6.50 7.34 -8.05
CA GLU A 163 5.85 7.28 -9.37
C GLU A 163 6.76 7.72 -10.54
N CYS A 164 7.74 8.61 -10.29
CA CYS A 164 8.77 8.95 -11.27
C CYS A 164 10.07 8.13 -11.10
N GLY A 165 10.04 7.06 -10.31
CA GLY A 165 11.18 6.18 -10.04
C GLY A 165 12.31 6.87 -9.26
N GLY A 166 11.98 7.76 -8.32
CA GLY A 166 12.88 8.41 -7.36
C GLY A 166 13.63 9.65 -7.86
N ASN A 167 13.72 9.87 -9.18
CA ASN A 167 14.43 11.02 -9.76
C ASN A 167 13.58 11.72 -10.83
N CYS A 168 12.69 12.58 -10.36
CA CYS A 168 11.87 13.46 -11.20
C CYS A 168 12.76 14.55 -11.82
N SER A 169 13.01 14.45 -13.13
CA SER A 169 13.95 15.34 -13.85
C SER A 169 13.28 16.35 -14.78
N VAL A 170 11.99 16.15 -15.09
CA VAL A 170 11.17 17.10 -15.84
C VAL A 170 10.55 18.06 -14.84
N VAL A 171 10.85 19.36 -14.99
CA VAL A 171 10.36 20.41 -14.09
C VAL A 171 9.53 21.41 -14.91
N PRO A 172 8.20 21.20 -15.04
CA PRO A 172 7.30 22.12 -15.73
C PRO A 172 7.05 23.38 -14.89
N ASP A 173 6.40 24.39 -15.51
CA ASP A 173 6.03 25.61 -14.80
C ASP A 173 4.73 25.52 -13.98
N THR A 174 4.03 24.40 -14.08
CA THR A 174 2.80 24.12 -13.34
C THR A 174 3.04 24.11 -11.84
N THR A 175 2.18 24.80 -11.09
CA THR A 175 2.10 24.72 -9.62
C THR A 175 0.85 23.95 -9.21
N VAL A 176 0.95 23.16 -8.15
CA VAL A 176 -0.17 22.40 -7.59
C VAL A 176 -0.37 22.85 -6.14
N ASN A 177 -1.52 23.44 -5.83
CA ASN A 177 -1.86 23.83 -4.48
C ASN A 177 -2.91 22.89 -3.91
N VAL A 178 -2.56 22.17 -2.84
CA VAL A 178 -3.44 21.24 -2.13
C VAL A 178 -3.97 21.92 -0.87
N GLN A 179 -5.28 22.12 -0.81
CA GLN A 179 -6.00 22.71 0.31
C GLN A 179 -6.72 21.60 1.07
N LEU A 180 -6.41 21.43 2.34
CA LEU A 180 -7.09 20.49 3.22
C LEU A 180 -7.97 21.25 4.21
N ASP A 181 -9.22 20.80 4.34
CA ASP A 181 -10.21 21.37 5.24
C ASP A 181 -10.84 20.24 6.06
N THR A 182 -10.79 20.37 7.39
CA THR A 182 -11.38 19.42 8.34
C THR A 182 -12.24 20.13 9.36
N SER A 183 -13.47 19.65 9.55
CA SER A 183 -14.45 20.30 10.43
C SER A 183 -14.36 19.86 11.90
N SER A 184 -13.79 18.68 12.17
CA SER A 184 -13.59 18.14 13.52
C SER A 184 -12.12 18.16 13.92
N SER A 185 -11.84 18.36 15.22
CA SER A 185 -10.53 18.12 15.82
C SER A 185 -10.41 16.72 16.44
N ASP A 186 -11.41 15.86 16.22
CA ASP A 186 -11.43 14.50 16.72
C ASP A 186 -10.36 13.64 16.05
N LEU A 187 -9.56 12.97 16.88
CA LEU A 187 -8.46 12.11 16.50
C LEU A 187 -8.70 10.65 16.93
N LYS A 188 -9.92 10.34 17.39
CA LYS A 188 -10.34 8.98 17.72
C LYS A 188 -10.55 8.17 16.44
N LEU A 189 -9.72 7.14 16.22
CA LEU A 189 -9.86 6.18 15.11
C LEU A 189 -10.52 4.88 15.62
N ASN A 190 -11.86 4.84 15.57
CA ASN A 190 -12.68 3.71 16.02
C ASN A 190 -13.78 3.40 14.98
N TRP A 191 -14.76 2.57 15.34
CA TRP A 191 -15.83 2.18 14.42
C TRP A 191 -16.82 3.29 14.08
N ASP A 192 -16.83 4.39 14.84
CA ASP A 192 -17.72 5.54 14.64
C ASP A 192 -17.03 6.69 13.90
N THR A 193 -15.74 6.55 13.56
CA THR A 193 -14.95 7.57 12.86
C THR A 193 -15.53 7.86 11.48
N ASP A 194 -15.81 9.13 11.21
CA ASP A 194 -16.20 9.58 9.88
C ASP A 194 -14.95 9.71 8.98
N GLU A 195 -14.79 8.72 8.11
CA GLU A 195 -13.72 8.64 7.11
C GLU A 195 -14.14 9.20 5.73
N SER A 196 -15.28 9.88 5.63
CA SER A 196 -15.76 10.47 4.38
C SER A 196 -14.96 11.70 3.96
N TYR A 197 -14.87 11.91 2.66
CA TYR A 197 -14.24 13.09 2.07
C TYR A 197 -14.83 13.46 0.72
N SER A 198 -14.63 14.72 0.32
CA SER A 198 -14.76 15.17 -1.06
C SER A 198 -13.43 15.70 -1.56
N LEU A 199 -13.13 15.43 -2.83
CA LEU A 199 -11.94 15.90 -3.53
C LEU A 199 -12.37 16.60 -4.81
N SER A 200 -12.01 17.87 -4.95
CA SER A 200 -12.17 18.64 -6.17
C SER A 200 -10.80 19.06 -6.70
N LEU A 201 -10.53 18.76 -7.96
CA LEU A 201 -9.33 19.15 -8.67
C LEU A 201 -9.74 20.03 -9.84
N THR A 202 -9.17 21.23 -9.93
CA THR A 202 -9.42 22.17 -11.02
C THR A 202 -8.12 22.79 -11.52
N THR A 203 -7.98 22.93 -12.84
CA THR A 203 -6.82 23.57 -13.47
C THR A 203 -7.20 24.95 -14.04
N ARG A 204 -6.40 25.97 -13.73
CA ARG A 204 -6.49 27.31 -14.34
C ARG A 204 -5.22 27.60 -15.14
N GLY A 205 -5.35 27.85 -16.44
CA GLY A 205 -4.23 28.27 -17.29
C GLY A 205 -3.91 29.76 -17.16
N TYR A 206 -2.63 30.13 -17.16
CA TYR A 206 -2.22 31.52 -17.30
C TYR A 206 -2.29 31.95 -18.78
N LYS A 207 -2.84 33.13 -19.05
CA LYS A 207 -2.76 33.77 -20.37
C LYS A 207 -1.33 34.28 -20.59
N VAL A 208 -0.51 33.55 -21.34
CA VAL A 208 0.74 34.10 -21.89
C VAL A 208 0.40 34.84 -23.18
N THR A 209 0.42 36.17 -23.14
CA THR A 209 0.30 37.01 -24.35
C THR A 209 1.71 37.31 -24.84
N GLU A 210 2.36 36.37 -25.54
CA GLU A 210 3.64 36.67 -26.19
C GLU A 210 3.41 37.34 -27.55
N GLN A 211 3.96 38.55 -27.73
CA GLN A 211 4.09 39.17 -29.05
C GLN A 211 5.28 38.53 -29.79
N ILE A 212 5.00 37.57 -30.67
CA ILE A 212 6.01 37.07 -31.60
C ILE A 212 6.17 38.09 -32.74
N LYS A 213 7.25 38.88 -32.72
CA LYS A 213 7.69 39.66 -33.90
C LYS A 213 8.43 38.72 -34.85
N ALA A 214 7.69 38.09 -35.77
CA ALA A 214 8.30 37.37 -36.89
C ALA A 214 8.38 38.30 -38.12
N ASN A 215 9.60 38.69 -38.51
CA ASN A 215 9.84 39.23 -39.86
C ASN A 215 9.95 38.04 -40.82
N MET A 216 8.85 37.66 -41.47
CA MET A 216 8.90 36.66 -42.54
C MET A 216 9.04 37.36 -43.89
N ILE A 217 10.19 37.13 -44.55
CA ILE A 217 10.42 37.45 -45.95
C ILE A 217 9.97 36.22 -46.75
N TYR A 218 8.88 36.35 -47.49
CA TYR A 218 8.38 35.29 -48.36
C TYR A 218 8.85 35.54 -49.80
N LEU A 219 9.50 34.52 -50.36
CA LEU A 219 9.69 34.36 -51.80
C LEU A 219 8.49 33.54 -52.30
N PHE A 220 7.91 33.86 -53.46
CA PHE A 220 6.88 33.14 -54.26
C PHE A 220 5.45 33.77 -54.37
N PRO A 221 4.92 34.05 -55.59
CA PRO A 221 3.62 34.72 -55.79
C PRO A 221 2.39 33.78 -55.79
N PRO A 222 1.16 34.34 -55.70
CA PRO A 222 -0.11 33.59 -55.73
C PRO A 222 -0.53 33.19 -57.15
N THR A 223 -0.83 31.91 -57.39
CA THR A 223 -1.46 31.46 -58.64
C THR A 223 -2.99 31.53 -58.56
N GLN A 224 -3.60 32.17 -59.57
CA GLN A 224 -5.06 32.22 -59.77
C GLN A 224 -5.62 30.84 -60.15
N VAL A 225 -6.78 30.48 -59.58
CA VAL A 225 -7.58 29.32 -60.00
C VAL A 225 -8.87 29.82 -60.65
N THR A 226 -9.01 29.54 -61.95
CA THR A 226 -10.25 29.69 -62.74
C THR A 226 -11.23 28.55 -62.44
N ARG A 227 -12.49 28.88 -62.13
CA ARG A 227 -13.62 27.97 -61.93
C ARG A 227 -14.20 27.44 -63.25
N LEU A 228 -14.58 26.16 -63.28
CA LEU A 228 -15.70 25.61 -64.07
C LEU A 228 -16.46 24.57 -63.22
N PRO A 229 -17.77 24.33 -63.48
CA PRO A 229 -18.76 23.96 -62.46
C PRO A 229 -19.12 22.46 -62.43
N GLY A 230 -19.48 21.96 -61.25
CA GLY A 230 -20.07 20.63 -61.04
C GLY A 230 -19.76 20.04 -59.66
N ASP A 231 -20.67 20.28 -58.72
CA ASP A 231 -20.95 19.51 -57.49
C ASP A 231 -19.82 19.19 -56.50
N CYS A 232 -19.49 20.19 -55.67
CA CYS A 232 -19.38 20.08 -54.20
C CYS A 232 -19.56 21.51 -53.67
N ALA A 233 -20.69 21.81 -53.05
CA ALA A 233 -20.95 23.13 -52.49
C ALA A 233 -20.18 23.29 -51.18
N ASP A 234 -19.15 24.15 -51.15
CA ASP A 234 -18.73 24.79 -49.91
C ASP A 234 -18.22 26.21 -50.19
N GLN A 235 -18.82 27.18 -49.49
CA GLN A 235 -18.41 28.58 -49.52
C GLN A 235 -17.23 28.76 -48.55
N GLY A 236 -16.01 28.78 -49.08
CA GLY A 236 -14.81 29.07 -48.30
C GLY A 236 -14.68 30.57 -47.97
N GLN A 237 -15.00 30.94 -46.74
CA GLN A 237 -14.38 32.07 -46.05
C GLN A 237 -13.15 31.51 -45.33
N HIS A 238 -11.95 32.01 -45.64
CA HIS A 238 -10.72 31.61 -44.93
C HIS A 238 -10.69 32.27 -43.55
N ASP A 239 -11.49 31.74 -42.63
CA ASP A 239 -11.32 31.97 -41.21
C ASP A 239 -10.39 30.88 -40.65
N LEU A 240 -9.33 31.29 -39.96
CA LEU A 240 -8.53 30.41 -39.12
C LEU A 240 -9.44 29.93 -37.97
N VAL A 241 -10.07 28.78 -38.16
CA VAL A 241 -10.91 28.15 -37.12
C VAL A 241 -9.99 27.56 -36.05
N VAL A 242 -9.75 28.33 -35.00
CA VAL A 242 -9.34 27.79 -33.70
C VAL A 242 -10.61 27.23 -33.04
N PRO A 243 -10.62 26.00 -32.52
CA PRO A 243 -11.82 25.46 -31.86
C PRO A 243 -12.20 26.35 -30.68
N SER A 244 -13.38 26.95 -30.74
CA SER A 244 -13.94 27.72 -29.63
C SER A 244 -14.70 26.79 -28.68
N HIS A 245 -14.16 26.58 -27.48
CA HIS A 245 -14.91 26.07 -26.32
C HIS A 245 -15.14 27.19 -25.30
N PRO A 246 -16.24 27.14 -24.53
CA PRO A 246 -16.74 28.28 -23.77
C PRO A 246 -15.81 28.58 -22.59
N GLY A 247 -14.90 29.54 -22.80
CA GLY A 247 -13.92 29.97 -21.80
C GLY A 247 -12.67 30.63 -22.39
N TYR A 248 -12.35 30.41 -23.68
CA TYR A 248 -11.10 30.86 -24.28
C TYR A 248 -11.31 31.78 -25.50
N LYS A 249 -10.64 32.94 -25.49
CA LYS A 249 -10.38 33.79 -26.67
C LYS A 249 -8.86 33.85 -26.86
N VAL A 250 -8.36 33.22 -27.92
CA VAL A 250 -6.99 33.41 -28.40
C VAL A 250 -7.01 34.58 -29.38
N THR A 251 -6.21 35.62 -29.14
CA THR A 251 -6.07 36.75 -30.07
C THR A 251 -4.64 36.78 -30.58
N VAL A 252 -4.44 36.39 -31.84
CA VAL A 252 -3.15 36.49 -32.51
C VAL A 252 -3.12 37.81 -33.28
N GLN A 253 -2.26 38.76 -32.90
CA GLN A 253 -1.99 39.96 -33.71
C GLN A 253 -0.79 39.70 -34.63
N ILE A 254 -1.05 39.53 -35.92
CA ILE A 254 -0.01 39.47 -36.97
C ILE A 254 0.05 40.86 -37.62
N LYS A 255 1.21 41.53 -37.59
CA LYS A 255 1.52 42.67 -38.45
C LYS A 255 2.46 42.20 -39.55
N ALA A 256 2.00 42.15 -40.80
CA ALA A 256 2.82 41.80 -41.97
C ALA A 256 2.99 43.01 -42.91
N ASN A 257 4.20 43.25 -43.39
CA ASN A 257 4.51 44.16 -44.52
C ASN A 257 4.95 43.30 -45.72
N MET A 258 4.39 43.51 -46.92
CA MET A 258 4.63 42.68 -48.13
C MET A 258 5.46 43.38 -49.21
N ILE A 259 6.38 42.65 -49.88
CA ILE A 259 7.10 43.02 -51.13
C ILE A 259 7.26 41.74 -52.00
N TRP A 260 7.07 41.80 -53.33
CA TRP A 260 7.07 40.63 -54.26
C TRP A 260 7.99 40.79 -55.49
N LEU A 261 8.65 39.70 -55.95
CA LEU A 261 9.48 39.63 -57.16
C LEU A 261 9.35 38.25 -57.90
N PHE A 262 8.87 38.26 -59.15
CA PHE A 262 8.92 37.23 -60.25
C PHE A 262 7.99 35.96 -60.28
N PRO A 263 7.64 35.39 -61.48
CA PRO A 263 6.45 34.54 -61.73
C PRO A 263 6.69 33.00 -61.87
N PRO A 264 5.65 32.13 -61.91
CA PRO A 264 5.73 30.70 -61.56
C PRO A 264 5.64 29.68 -62.74
N THR A 265 6.17 28.46 -62.54
CA THR A 265 5.95 27.27 -63.41
C THR A 265 5.73 25.96 -62.63
N GLN A 266 4.52 25.40 -62.80
CA GLN A 266 4.00 24.01 -62.76
C GLN A 266 4.43 22.96 -61.68
N ALA A 267 3.41 22.27 -61.13
CA ALA A 267 3.49 21.14 -60.19
C ALA A 267 2.70 19.90 -60.68
N PRO A 268 3.05 18.65 -60.28
CA PRO A 268 2.28 17.44 -60.56
C PRO A 268 1.39 16.97 -59.38
N ARG A 269 0.37 16.14 -59.70
CA ARG A 269 -0.69 15.59 -58.83
C ARG A 269 -0.36 14.18 -58.31
N LEU A 270 -0.99 13.74 -57.21
CA LEU A 270 -1.46 12.34 -56.94
C LEU A 270 -2.51 12.32 -55.75
N PRO A 271 -3.32 11.24 -55.59
CA PRO A 271 -4.67 11.18 -54.97
C PRO A 271 -4.60 10.92 -53.45
N GLY A 272 -5.62 11.09 -52.59
CA GLY A 272 -7.07 10.92 -52.72
C GLY A 272 -7.47 9.72 -51.84
N ASP A 273 -8.09 9.97 -50.68
CA ASP A 273 -9.10 9.11 -50.03
C ASP A 273 -9.60 9.74 -48.72
N CYS A 274 -10.92 9.70 -48.52
CA CYS A 274 -11.65 10.19 -47.36
C CYS A 274 -12.29 9.01 -46.62
N ALA A 275 -12.00 8.86 -45.33
CA ALA A 275 -12.87 8.33 -44.28
C ALA A 275 -12.08 8.29 -42.96
N ASP A 276 -12.59 8.86 -41.85
CA ASP A 276 -13.01 8.02 -40.72
C ASP A 276 -13.65 8.78 -39.54
N GLN A 277 -14.42 8.00 -38.79
CA GLN A 277 -15.34 8.33 -37.71
C GLN A 277 -14.64 8.85 -36.44
N GLY A 278 -15.39 9.64 -35.67
CA GLY A 278 -14.89 10.40 -34.51
C GLY A 278 -14.26 9.56 -33.41
N GLN A 279 -12.95 9.75 -33.24
CA GLN A 279 -12.12 9.23 -32.16
C GLN A 279 -11.86 10.38 -31.17
N HIS A 280 -12.28 10.22 -29.91
CA HIS A 280 -11.97 11.18 -28.84
C HIS A 280 -10.53 10.92 -28.37
N ASP A 281 -9.57 11.62 -28.98
CA ASP A 281 -8.14 11.51 -28.68
C ASP A 281 -7.76 12.33 -27.43
N LEU A 282 -6.85 11.76 -26.61
CA LEU A 282 -6.21 12.41 -25.48
C LEU A 282 -5.42 13.66 -25.95
N VAL A 283 -5.92 14.85 -25.65
CA VAL A 283 -5.18 16.10 -25.84
C VAL A 283 -4.54 16.46 -24.50
N VAL A 284 -3.21 16.57 -24.48
CA VAL A 284 -2.46 17.05 -23.30
C VAL A 284 -2.06 18.50 -23.55
N PRO A 285 -2.85 19.52 -23.22
CA PRO A 285 -2.35 20.88 -23.29
C PRO A 285 -1.38 21.12 -22.14
N SER A 286 -0.07 21.19 -22.45
CA SER A 286 0.88 21.80 -21.53
C SER A 286 0.63 23.31 -21.54
N LEU A 287 -0.30 23.78 -20.69
CA LEU A 287 -0.52 25.19 -20.45
C LEU A 287 0.77 25.79 -19.84
N PRO A 288 1.47 26.72 -20.52
CA PRO A 288 2.65 27.36 -19.97
C PRO A 288 2.23 28.23 -18.77
N GLY A 289 2.66 27.83 -17.56
CA GLY A 289 2.13 28.36 -16.32
C GLY A 289 0.67 27.93 -16.16
N SER A 290 0.43 26.79 -15.50
CA SER A 290 -0.90 26.41 -15.03
C SER A 290 -0.87 26.37 -13.50
N GLN A 291 -1.97 26.75 -12.88
CA GLN A 291 -2.20 26.55 -11.46
C GLN A 291 -3.27 25.48 -11.29
N VAL A 292 -2.91 24.37 -10.67
CA VAL A 292 -3.86 23.34 -10.24
C VAL A 292 -4.22 23.62 -8.79
N THR A 293 -5.52 23.67 -8.50
CA THR A 293 -6.02 23.72 -7.13
C THR A 293 -6.71 22.40 -6.84
N VAL A 294 -6.25 21.72 -5.79
CA VAL A 294 -6.88 20.53 -5.22
C VAL A 294 -7.49 20.93 -3.88
N GLN A 295 -8.78 20.67 -3.70
CA GLN A 295 -9.49 20.88 -2.44
C GLN A 295 -9.95 19.53 -1.91
N ILE A 296 -9.52 19.18 -0.71
CA ILE A 296 -9.99 17.99 0.01
C ILE A 296 -10.72 18.48 1.26
N GLN A 297 -12.01 18.15 1.35
CA GLN A 297 -12.84 18.46 2.52
C GLN A 297 -13.24 17.15 3.18
N ALA A 298 -13.08 17.06 4.50
CA ALA A 298 -13.45 15.89 5.28
C ALA A 298 -13.97 16.28 6.67
N THR A 299 -14.68 15.38 7.34
CA THR A 299 -15.07 15.61 8.74
C THR A 299 -13.85 15.50 9.65
N THR A 300 -13.04 14.45 9.49
CA THR A 300 -11.87 14.15 10.30
C THR A 300 -10.58 14.17 9.47
N VAL A 301 -9.43 14.18 10.14
CA VAL A 301 -8.12 14.03 9.48
C VAL A 301 -7.98 12.70 8.74
N PHE A 302 -8.69 11.65 9.18
CA PHE A 302 -8.64 10.33 8.55
C PHE A 302 -9.31 10.34 7.17
N GLY A 303 -10.47 11.00 7.04
CA GLY A 303 -11.08 11.25 5.73
C GLY A 303 -10.17 12.09 4.82
N ALA A 304 -9.55 13.14 5.35
CA ALA A 304 -8.62 13.97 4.58
C ALA A 304 -7.39 13.18 4.10
N ARG A 305 -6.85 12.27 4.93
CA ARG A 305 -5.77 11.35 4.57
C ARG A 305 -6.16 10.40 3.45
N HIS A 306 -7.39 9.86 3.46
CA HIS A 306 -7.90 9.06 2.35
C HIS A 306 -8.08 9.88 1.07
N GLY A 307 -8.44 11.16 1.19
CA GLY A 307 -8.43 12.11 0.08
C GLY A 307 -7.04 12.31 -0.54
N LEU A 308 -6.00 12.45 0.29
CA LEU A 308 -4.60 12.49 -0.18
C LEU A 308 -4.18 11.19 -0.86
N GLU A 309 -4.63 10.04 -0.33
CA GLU A 309 -4.39 8.75 -0.95
C GLU A 309 -5.00 8.69 -2.36
N THR A 310 -6.26 9.08 -2.49
CA THR A 310 -6.95 9.15 -3.79
C THR A 310 -6.28 10.13 -4.74
N LEU A 311 -5.84 11.29 -4.27
CA LEU A 311 -5.08 12.25 -5.06
C LEU A 311 -3.80 11.64 -5.65
N SER A 312 -3.08 10.83 -4.86
CA SER A 312 -1.85 10.17 -5.33
C SER A 312 -2.11 9.22 -6.50
N GLN A 313 -3.32 8.66 -6.58
CA GLN A 313 -3.73 7.74 -7.64
C GLN A 313 -4.19 8.45 -8.92
N LEU A 314 -4.42 9.77 -8.86
CA LEU A 314 -4.68 10.63 -10.03
C LEU A 314 -3.37 11.12 -10.69
N VAL A 315 -2.22 10.59 -10.25
CA VAL A 315 -0.89 10.88 -10.78
C VAL A 315 -0.30 9.66 -11.47
N ALA A 316 0.42 9.88 -12.57
CA ALA A 316 1.20 8.85 -13.24
C ALA A 316 2.57 9.37 -13.66
N GLY A 317 3.57 8.48 -13.60
CA GLY A 317 4.90 8.72 -14.14
C GLY A 317 4.93 8.61 -15.68
N PHE A 318 5.79 9.42 -16.31
CA PHE A 318 6.11 9.30 -17.73
C PHE A 318 7.61 9.49 -17.98
N THR A 319 8.06 9.00 -19.14
CA THR A 319 9.43 9.21 -19.62
C THR A 319 9.45 10.04 -20.89
N ARG A 320 10.33 11.04 -20.93
CA ARG A 320 10.59 11.92 -22.07
C ARG A 320 12.05 11.80 -22.49
N ARG A 321 12.28 11.80 -23.81
CA ARG A 321 13.63 11.88 -24.38
C ARG A 321 14.18 13.30 -24.21
N GLY A 322 15.35 13.44 -23.58
CA GLY A 322 16.11 14.69 -23.64
C GLY A 322 16.75 14.87 -25.02
N SER A 323 16.74 16.09 -25.56
CA SER A 323 17.60 16.41 -26.70
C SER A 323 19.04 16.55 -26.20
N SER A 324 19.95 15.70 -26.66
CA SER A 324 21.38 15.96 -26.46
C SER A 324 21.71 17.26 -27.20
N ARG A 325 22.34 18.24 -26.53
CA ARG A 325 22.98 19.35 -27.25
C ARG A 325 23.96 18.75 -28.26
N ARG A 326 23.87 19.18 -29.52
CA ARG A 326 24.86 18.84 -30.57
C ARG A 326 26.26 19.15 -30.00
N GLY A 327 27.05 18.12 -29.74
CA GLY A 327 28.44 18.25 -29.29
C GLY A 327 28.81 17.60 -27.96
N SER A 328 27.87 17.02 -27.20
CA SER A 328 28.20 16.32 -25.95
C SER A 328 28.14 14.80 -26.13
N SER A 329 29.26 14.13 -25.86
CA SER A 329 29.45 12.67 -25.85
C SER A 329 28.72 11.96 -24.70
N GLY A 330 27.53 12.43 -24.32
CA GLY A 330 26.71 11.87 -23.24
C GLY A 330 25.53 11.11 -23.84
N GLY A 331 25.34 9.86 -23.40
CA GLY A 331 24.20 9.03 -23.81
C GLY A 331 22.86 9.72 -23.61
N LEU A 332 21.84 9.24 -24.34
CA LEU A 332 20.45 9.68 -24.24
C LEU A 332 19.98 9.79 -22.79
N LEU A 333 19.91 11.01 -22.24
CA LEU A 333 19.37 11.24 -20.90
C LEU A 333 17.86 11.02 -20.93
N LYS A 334 17.41 9.88 -20.39
CA LYS A 334 16.00 9.60 -20.10
C LYS A 334 15.54 10.57 -19.02
N ARG A 335 14.61 11.46 -19.34
CA ARG A 335 14.01 12.37 -18.37
C ARG A 335 12.70 11.78 -17.87
N ARG A 336 12.54 11.64 -16.57
CA ARG A 336 11.29 11.21 -15.92
C ARG A 336 10.50 12.41 -15.40
N GLY A 337 9.18 12.36 -15.50
CA GLY A 337 8.27 13.39 -15.01
C GLY A 337 6.95 12.82 -14.53
N LEU A 338 6.08 13.69 -14.02
CA LEU A 338 4.75 13.33 -13.55
C LEU A 338 3.65 14.02 -14.36
N LEU A 339 2.53 13.33 -14.49
CA LEU A 339 1.26 13.80 -15.03
C LEU A 339 0.21 13.71 -13.91
N LEU A 340 -0.64 14.71 -13.80
CA LEU A 340 -1.81 14.76 -12.91
C LEU A 340 -3.06 14.97 -13.77
N LEU A 341 -4.18 14.37 -13.40
CA LEU A 341 -5.47 14.64 -14.04
C LEU A 341 -5.80 16.15 -13.97
N SER A 342 -6.33 16.74 -15.04
CA SER A 342 -6.56 18.20 -15.09
C SER A 342 -7.79 18.67 -14.31
N GLU A 343 -8.79 17.79 -14.20
CA GLU A 343 -10.06 18.04 -13.52
C GLU A 343 -10.56 16.75 -12.87
N ALA A 344 -11.08 16.84 -11.65
CA ALA A 344 -11.76 15.74 -10.97
C ALA A 344 -12.74 16.27 -9.93
N ASN A 345 -13.84 15.55 -9.72
CA ASN A 345 -14.70 15.75 -8.56
C ASN A 345 -15.04 14.37 -8.00
N ILE A 346 -14.76 14.09 -6.74
CA ILE A 346 -14.94 12.78 -6.12
C ILE A 346 -15.56 13.00 -4.75
N THR A 347 -16.62 12.28 -4.43
CA THR A 347 -17.15 12.11 -3.08
C THR A 347 -17.04 10.64 -2.71
N ASP A 348 -16.53 10.34 -1.52
CA ASP A 348 -16.17 8.98 -1.19
C ASP A 348 -16.21 8.74 0.33
N ARG A 349 -16.48 7.49 0.70
CA ARG A 349 -16.55 6.99 2.08
C ARG A 349 -16.50 5.47 2.08
N PRO A 350 -15.99 4.82 3.14
CA PRO A 350 -16.05 3.37 3.24
C PRO A 350 -17.47 2.88 3.50
N THR A 351 -17.79 1.71 2.95
CA THR A 351 -19.02 0.95 3.26
C THR A 351 -18.92 0.31 4.65
N TRP A 352 -17.76 -0.25 4.99
CA TRP A 352 -17.52 -0.95 6.26
C TRP A 352 -16.49 -0.22 7.11
N ALA A 353 -16.77 -0.08 8.41
CA ALA A 353 -15.93 0.64 9.36
C ALA A 353 -14.69 -0.16 9.78
N HIS A 354 -14.80 -1.49 9.87
CA HIS A 354 -13.68 -2.40 10.15
C HIS A 354 -13.13 -2.97 8.83
N ARG A 355 -11.92 -2.55 8.44
CA ARG A 355 -11.23 -3.03 7.24
C ARG A 355 -9.85 -3.54 7.61
N GLY A 356 -9.82 -4.79 8.03
CA GLY A 356 -8.74 -5.36 8.81
C GLY A 356 -7.78 -6.25 8.05
N LEU A 357 -6.57 -6.35 8.59
CA LEU A 357 -5.58 -7.37 8.27
C LEU A 357 -4.99 -7.85 9.59
N LEU A 358 -5.20 -9.13 9.92
CA LEU A 358 -4.48 -9.81 10.99
C LEU A 358 -3.09 -10.19 10.53
N LEU A 359 -2.11 -9.86 11.36
CA LEU A 359 -0.73 -10.25 11.21
C LEU A 359 -0.23 -10.96 12.47
N ASP A 360 0.10 -12.24 12.32
CA ASP A 360 0.72 -13.05 13.34
C ASP A 360 2.23 -12.83 13.39
N THR A 361 2.74 -12.50 14.58
CA THR A 361 4.16 -12.28 14.85
C THR A 361 4.71 -13.19 15.94
N ALA A 362 3.88 -14.11 16.44
CA ALA A 362 4.23 -15.05 17.48
C ALA A 362 4.69 -16.40 16.92
N ARG A 363 4.02 -16.89 15.87
CA ARG A 363 4.42 -18.15 15.22
C ARG A 363 5.77 -18.02 14.52
N ASN A 364 6.06 -16.86 13.96
CA ASN A 364 7.40 -16.43 13.53
C ASN A 364 7.55 -14.93 13.79
N TYR A 365 8.73 -14.50 14.22
CA TYR A 365 9.01 -13.08 14.45
C TYR A 365 9.02 -12.31 13.12
N LEU A 366 8.35 -11.16 13.10
CA LEU A 366 8.40 -10.20 11.99
C LEU A 366 9.10 -8.91 12.43
N PRO A 367 10.22 -8.52 11.81
CA PRO A 367 10.87 -7.24 12.10
C PRO A 367 9.89 -6.05 12.04
N LEU A 368 10.07 -5.08 12.93
CA LEU A 368 9.22 -3.90 13.00
C LEU A 368 9.10 -3.15 11.66
N ASP A 369 10.19 -3.08 10.89
CA ASP A 369 10.20 -2.47 9.55
C ASP A 369 9.32 -3.22 8.54
N ASP A 370 9.17 -4.54 8.67
CA ASP A 370 8.29 -5.35 7.83
C ASP A 370 6.81 -5.10 8.16
N ILE A 371 6.50 -4.94 9.45
CA ILE A 371 5.15 -4.55 9.91
C ILE A 371 4.82 -3.14 9.41
N LYS A 372 5.72 -2.17 9.58
CA LYS A 372 5.58 -0.80 9.06
C LYS A 372 5.36 -0.77 7.55
N ARG A 373 6.13 -1.57 6.79
CA ARG A 373 5.94 -1.70 5.34
C ARG A 373 4.56 -2.28 4.98
N THR A 374 4.04 -3.21 5.78
CA THR A 374 2.66 -3.71 5.62
C THR A 374 1.64 -2.60 5.87
N VAL A 375 1.84 -1.75 6.89
CA VAL A 375 0.98 -0.60 7.18
C VAL A 375 1.00 0.43 6.03
N ASP A 376 2.13 0.65 5.36
CA ASP A 376 2.18 1.50 4.15
C ASP A 376 1.25 0.97 3.05
N ALA A 377 1.29 -0.33 2.79
CA ALA A 377 0.44 -0.97 1.79
C ALA A 377 -1.06 -0.95 2.20
N MET A 378 -1.37 -1.18 3.48
CA MET A 378 -2.72 -1.01 4.04
C MET A 378 -3.26 0.40 3.79
N ALA A 379 -2.46 1.42 4.10
CA ALA A 379 -2.80 2.81 3.91
C ALA A 379 -3.00 3.16 2.42
N SER A 380 -2.18 2.60 1.54
CA SER A 380 -2.31 2.72 0.09
C SER A 380 -3.60 2.12 -0.45
N SER A 381 -4.11 1.07 0.17
CA SER A 381 -5.37 0.40 -0.18
C SER A 381 -6.58 0.86 0.65
N LYS A 382 -6.40 1.77 1.62
CA LYS A 382 -7.42 2.26 2.56
C LYS A 382 -7.98 1.22 3.56
N LEU A 383 -7.20 0.17 3.87
CA LEU A 383 -7.41 -0.64 5.08
C LEU A 383 -7.08 0.21 6.32
N ASN A 384 -7.78 0.00 7.42
CA ASN A 384 -7.69 0.85 8.61
C ASN A 384 -7.46 0.10 9.94
N VAL A 385 -7.39 -1.23 9.94
CA VAL A 385 -7.10 -2.01 11.16
C VAL A 385 -5.95 -2.96 10.92
N LEU A 386 -4.85 -2.78 11.62
CA LEU A 386 -3.82 -3.81 11.79
C LEU A 386 -4.20 -4.58 13.04
N HIS A 387 -4.74 -5.78 12.87
CA HIS A 387 -4.95 -6.70 13.98
C HIS A 387 -3.62 -7.41 14.24
N TRP A 388 -2.96 -7.04 15.33
CA TRP A 388 -1.65 -7.54 15.65
C TRP A 388 -1.76 -8.71 16.63
N HIS A 389 -1.72 -9.93 16.08
CA HIS A 389 -1.58 -11.16 16.85
C HIS A 389 -0.13 -11.30 17.32
N ALA A 390 0.12 -10.76 18.51
CA ALA A 390 1.47 -10.53 19.01
C ALA A 390 2.04 -11.71 19.80
N THR A 391 1.19 -12.57 20.37
CA THR A 391 1.61 -13.63 21.30
C THR A 391 0.86 -14.94 21.05
N ASP A 392 1.54 -16.08 21.15
CA ASP A 392 0.96 -17.41 21.05
C ASP A 392 1.76 -18.43 21.89
N THR A 393 1.39 -19.71 21.84
CA THR A 393 2.14 -20.83 22.40
C THR A 393 3.60 -20.89 21.96
N GLN A 394 3.91 -20.56 20.69
CA GLN A 394 5.25 -20.67 20.14
C GLN A 394 6.19 -19.61 20.72
N SER A 395 5.73 -18.35 20.85
CA SER A 395 6.54 -17.28 21.42
C SER A 395 5.73 -16.15 22.06
N PHE A 396 6.37 -15.46 23.00
CA PHE A 396 5.90 -14.21 23.60
C PHE A 396 6.97 -13.13 23.36
N PRO A 397 6.89 -12.32 22.30
CA PRO A 397 7.93 -11.35 21.94
C PRO A 397 7.75 -9.96 22.58
N LEU A 398 6.62 -9.65 23.22
CA LEU A 398 6.37 -8.33 23.83
C LEU A 398 7.17 -8.17 25.14
N ASP A 399 8.19 -7.31 25.15
CA ASP A 399 9.07 -7.07 26.31
C ASP A 399 8.53 -5.92 27.17
N PHE A 400 7.60 -6.25 28.06
CA PHE A 400 6.95 -5.26 28.93
C PHE A 400 7.54 -5.19 30.35
N PRO A 401 7.64 -3.98 30.94
CA PRO A 401 8.45 -3.75 32.13
C PRO A 401 7.88 -4.35 33.43
N ARG A 402 6.58 -4.57 33.56
CA ARG A 402 6.01 -5.19 34.78
C ARG A 402 6.09 -6.71 34.75
N VAL A 403 6.16 -7.29 33.56
CA VAL A 403 6.21 -8.75 33.33
C VAL A 403 7.32 -9.15 32.35
N PRO A 404 8.58 -8.71 32.57
CA PRO A 404 9.69 -8.91 31.61
C PRO A 404 10.04 -10.39 31.43
N ASP A 405 9.67 -11.23 32.40
CA ASP A 405 9.86 -12.68 32.32
C ASP A 405 9.06 -13.32 31.17
N LEU A 406 7.94 -12.71 30.73
CA LEU A 406 7.19 -13.23 29.58
C LEU A 406 8.04 -13.24 28.31
N ALA A 407 8.68 -12.12 27.96
CA ALA A 407 9.60 -12.05 26.82
C ALA A 407 10.90 -12.81 27.04
N SER A 408 11.49 -12.70 28.23
CA SER A 408 12.75 -13.39 28.57
C SER A 408 12.66 -14.91 28.40
N PHE A 409 11.50 -15.50 28.70
CA PHE A 409 11.25 -16.94 28.56
C PHE A 409 10.50 -17.33 27.28
N GLY A 410 9.91 -16.36 26.58
CA GLY A 410 8.98 -16.60 25.47
C GLY A 410 9.51 -16.19 24.10
N ALA A 411 10.39 -15.20 23.99
CA ALA A 411 10.91 -14.74 22.71
C ALA A 411 11.86 -15.77 22.07
N TYR A 412 11.91 -15.80 20.73
CA TYR A 412 12.83 -16.68 20.00
C TYR A 412 14.31 -16.37 20.29
N SER A 413 14.64 -15.11 20.49
CA SER A 413 15.95 -14.66 20.94
C SER A 413 15.86 -13.29 21.59
N SER A 414 16.95 -12.86 22.24
CA SER A 414 17.07 -11.51 22.81
C SER A 414 17.01 -10.37 21.78
N ARG A 415 16.93 -10.67 20.48
CA ARG A 415 16.80 -9.68 19.39
C ARG A 415 15.43 -9.73 18.71
N GLU A 416 14.65 -10.75 18.98
CA GLU A 416 13.34 -11.00 18.37
C GLU A 416 12.25 -10.67 19.40
N VAL A 417 12.32 -9.44 19.88
CA VAL A 417 11.43 -8.84 20.86
C VAL A 417 10.88 -7.52 20.32
N TYR A 418 9.73 -7.11 20.84
CA TYR A 418 9.17 -5.78 20.65
C TYR A 418 9.20 -5.06 21.99
N THR A 419 10.06 -4.06 22.11
CA THR A 419 10.17 -3.22 23.30
C THR A 419 9.00 -2.24 23.40
N PRO A 420 8.78 -1.58 24.55
CA PRO A 420 7.74 -0.56 24.66
C PRO A 420 7.91 0.56 23.63
N SER A 421 9.16 0.93 23.32
CA SER A 421 9.48 1.91 22.29
C SER A 421 9.11 1.44 20.88
N ASP A 422 9.32 0.16 20.57
CA ASP A 422 8.94 -0.41 19.26
C ASP A 422 7.43 -0.39 19.07
N VAL A 423 6.68 -0.72 20.13
CA VAL A 423 5.22 -0.67 20.13
C VAL A 423 4.76 0.77 19.94
N THR A 424 5.21 1.73 20.77
CA THR A 424 4.86 3.14 20.61
C THR A 424 5.18 3.67 19.21
N GLU A 425 6.34 3.32 18.66
CA GLU A 425 6.71 3.73 17.30
C GLU A 425 5.74 3.16 16.25
N LEU A 426 5.33 1.90 16.37
CA LEU A 426 4.35 1.29 15.46
C LEU A 426 3.01 2.00 15.50
N LEU A 427 2.55 2.39 16.70
CA LEU A 427 1.28 3.07 16.90
C LEU A 427 1.27 4.44 16.23
N GLU A 428 2.31 5.23 16.47
CA GLU A 428 2.49 6.54 15.84
C GLU A 428 2.60 6.41 14.31
N TYR A 429 3.37 5.42 13.85
CA TYR A 429 3.56 5.14 12.44
C TYR A 429 2.24 4.78 11.74
N SER A 430 1.39 3.99 12.41
CA SER A 430 0.10 3.54 11.88
C SER A 430 -0.95 4.64 11.92
N LEU A 431 -0.97 5.45 12.98
CA LEU A 431 -1.95 6.51 13.13
C LEU A 431 -1.81 7.60 12.06
N THR A 432 -0.58 7.99 11.71
CA THR A 432 -0.31 8.94 10.60
C THR A 432 -0.75 8.40 9.23
N ARG A 433 -1.02 7.09 9.15
CA ARG A 433 -1.53 6.38 7.98
C ARG A 433 -3.02 6.07 8.05
N GLY A 434 -3.71 6.51 9.10
CA GLY A 434 -5.11 6.19 9.32
C GLY A 434 -5.35 4.70 9.53
N VAL A 435 -4.37 4.00 10.09
CA VAL A 435 -4.45 2.59 10.49
C VAL A 435 -4.36 2.52 12.00
N ARG A 436 -5.39 1.96 12.65
CA ARG A 436 -5.34 1.66 14.08
C ARG A 436 -4.71 0.30 14.31
N VAL A 437 -4.10 0.10 15.47
CA VAL A 437 -3.44 -1.16 15.83
C VAL A 437 -4.28 -1.84 16.90
N LEU A 438 -4.99 -2.88 16.51
CA LEU A 438 -5.76 -3.74 17.40
C LEU A 438 -4.83 -4.82 17.94
N LEU A 439 -4.30 -4.66 19.15
CA LEU A 439 -3.45 -5.67 19.78
C LEU A 439 -4.28 -6.87 20.24
N GLU A 440 -3.79 -8.06 19.95
CA GLU A 440 -4.32 -9.32 20.48
C GLU A 440 -3.36 -9.95 21.48
N LEU A 441 -3.92 -10.27 22.65
CA LEU A 441 -3.31 -11.12 23.67
C LEU A 441 -4.19 -12.37 23.81
N ASP A 442 -3.93 -13.37 23.00
CA ASP A 442 -4.77 -14.56 22.94
C ASP A 442 -4.70 -15.38 24.25
N ALA A 443 -5.87 -15.63 24.83
CA ALA A 443 -6.04 -16.38 26.06
C ALA A 443 -7.46 -16.97 26.19
N PRO A 444 -7.66 -18.05 26.97
CA PRO A 444 -6.67 -18.79 27.76
C PRO A 444 -5.98 -19.91 26.98
N SER A 445 -6.36 -20.17 25.72
CA SER A 445 -5.56 -21.00 24.82
C SER A 445 -4.31 -20.24 24.39
N HIS A 446 -3.52 -20.80 23.47
CA HIS A 446 -2.43 -20.09 22.81
C HIS A 446 -1.45 -19.40 23.78
N ALA A 447 -1.28 -19.99 24.97
CA ALA A 447 -0.43 -19.47 26.03
C ALA A 447 0.52 -20.58 26.52
N GLY A 448 1.76 -20.54 26.04
CA GLY A 448 2.76 -21.58 26.24
C GLY A 448 4.12 -21.01 26.64
N ASN A 449 5.05 -20.92 25.68
CA ASN A 449 6.37 -20.36 25.93
C ASN A 449 6.24 -18.88 26.34
N GLY A 450 6.94 -18.50 27.42
CA GLY A 450 6.77 -17.23 28.10
C GLY A 450 6.04 -17.36 29.44
N TRP A 451 5.26 -18.42 29.68
CA TRP A 451 4.50 -18.59 30.92
C TRP A 451 5.13 -19.57 31.93
N GLN A 452 6.20 -20.26 31.54
CA GLN A 452 6.86 -21.30 32.34
C GLN A 452 7.74 -20.78 33.51
N TRP A 453 7.91 -19.47 33.66
CA TRP A 453 8.72 -18.88 34.73
C TRP A 453 8.01 -18.87 36.09
N GLY A 454 6.68 -18.97 36.10
CA GLY A 454 5.83 -18.86 37.29
C GLY A 454 6.29 -19.66 38.52
N PRO A 455 6.62 -20.96 38.38
CA PRO A 455 7.10 -21.77 39.51
C PRO A 455 8.38 -21.23 40.14
N SER A 456 9.32 -20.74 39.32
CA SER A 456 10.60 -20.18 39.79
C SER A 456 10.40 -18.86 40.55
N ALA A 457 9.34 -18.11 40.23
CA ALA A 457 8.95 -16.89 40.92
C ALA A 457 7.99 -17.13 42.12
N GLY A 458 7.68 -18.39 42.45
CA GLY A 458 6.76 -18.72 43.54
C GLY A 458 5.28 -18.44 43.23
N LEU A 459 4.92 -18.28 41.94
CA LEU A 459 3.55 -18.09 41.48
C LEU A 459 2.85 -19.41 41.10
N GLY A 460 3.56 -20.54 41.16
CA GLY A 460 3.06 -21.83 40.69
C GLY A 460 2.94 -21.91 39.17
N ASP A 461 2.26 -22.95 38.66
CA ASP A 461 2.11 -23.17 37.23
C ASP A 461 1.11 -22.18 36.63
N LEU A 462 1.60 -21.15 35.93
CA LEU A 462 0.77 -20.12 35.29
C LEU A 462 0.05 -20.66 34.04
N ALA A 463 0.69 -21.59 33.33
CA ALA A 463 0.11 -22.32 32.22
C ALA A 463 0.28 -23.83 32.43
N VAL A 464 -0.64 -24.62 31.89
CA VAL A 464 -0.64 -26.08 31.92
C VAL A 464 -0.49 -26.65 30.52
N CYS A 465 -0.02 -27.91 30.45
CA CYS A 465 0.27 -28.61 29.19
C CYS A 465 1.33 -27.95 28.31
N VAL A 466 2.12 -27.02 28.86
CA VAL A 466 3.19 -26.32 28.15
C VAL A 466 4.17 -27.34 27.58
N ASN A 467 4.34 -27.35 26.25
CA ASN A 467 5.20 -28.27 25.51
C ASN A 467 4.87 -29.78 25.71
N GLN A 468 3.65 -30.11 26.16
CA GLN A 468 3.24 -31.48 26.48
C GLN A 468 3.25 -32.41 25.25
N GLN A 469 3.68 -33.66 25.44
CA GLN A 469 3.69 -34.71 24.42
C GLN A 469 2.91 -35.97 24.85
N PRO A 470 2.32 -36.74 23.92
CA PRO A 470 2.15 -36.40 22.51
C PRO A 470 1.14 -35.27 22.33
N TRP A 471 1.52 -34.20 21.63
CA TRP A 471 0.80 -32.94 21.60
C TRP A 471 -0.66 -33.04 21.15
N ARG A 472 -0.97 -33.99 20.23
CA ARG A 472 -2.33 -34.22 19.70
C ARG A 472 -3.39 -34.54 20.76
N ASN A 473 -2.98 -34.93 21.96
CA ASN A 473 -3.88 -35.21 23.06
C ASN A 473 -4.22 -33.96 23.90
N TYR A 474 -3.58 -32.82 23.63
CA TYR A 474 -3.63 -31.64 24.49
C TYR A 474 -3.82 -30.32 23.72
N CYS A 475 -3.65 -30.29 22.40
CA CYS A 475 -3.84 -29.09 21.58
C CYS A 475 -4.05 -29.42 20.09
N ILE A 476 -4.47 -28.42 19.32
CA ILE A 476 -4.68 -28.50 17.86
C ILE A 476 -3.36 -28.44 17.08
N GLN A 477 -2.39 -27.66 17.57
CA GLN A 477 -1.06 -27.52 16.98
C GLN A 477 0.03 -27.45 18.07
N PRO A 478 1.23 -28.00 17.84
CA PRO A 478 2.33 -27.89 18.78
C PRO A 478 3.02 -26.51 18.73
N PRO A 479 3.66 -26.05 19.82
CA PRO A 479 3.62 -26.67 21.15
C PRO A 479 2.29 -26.43 21.87
N CYS A 480 1.86 -27.37 22.71
CA CYS A 480 0.67 -27.13 23.52
C CYS A 480 0.94 -26.12 24.65
N GLY A 481 -0.10 -25.47 25.13
CA GLY A 481 -0.08 -24.61 26.31
C GLY A 481 -1.40 -23.87 26.48
N GLN A 482 -1.91 -23.82 27.70
CA GLN A 482 -3.07 -23.00 28.06
C GLN A 482 -2.90 -22.41 29.45
N LEU A 483 -3.39 -21.20 29.68
CA LEU A 483 -3.40 -20.59 31.00
C LEU A 483 -4.14 -21.47 32.00
N ASN A 484 -3.68 -21.42 33.25
CA ASN A 484 -4.22 -22.19 34.35
C ASN A 484 -5.29 -21.39 35.12
N PRO A 485 -6.59 -21.60 34.86
CA PRO A 485 -7.64 -20.80 35.49
C PRO A 485 -7.74 -21.00 37.01
N ALA A 486 -7.18 -22.09 37.53
CA ALA A 486 -7.14 -22.40 38.96
C ALA A 486 -6.04 -21.64 39.72
N ASN A 487 -5.06 -21.06 39.01
CA ASN A 487 -3.93 -20.39 39.63
C ASN A 487 -4.19 -18.87 39.74
N PRO A 488 -4.30 -18.30 40.97
CA PRO A 488 -4.49 -16.88 41.15
C PRO A 488 -3.32 -16.01 40.61
N GLY A 489 -2.12 -16.60 40.47
CA GLY A 489 -0.96 -15.95 39.89
C GLY A 489 -1.18 -15.50 38.44
N VAL A 490 -1.98 -16.24 37.66
CA VAL A 490 -2.32 -15.87 36.27
C VAL A 490 -2.98 -14.52 36.21
N TYR A 491 -4.01 -14.32 37.04
CA TYR A 491 -4.77 -13.06 37.08
C TYR A 491 -3.94 -11.87 37.57
N ARG A 492 -2.91 -12.11 38.41
CA ARG A 492 -1.95 -11.08 38.77
C ARG A 492 -1.08 -10.68 37.59
N VAL A 493 -0.54 -11.66 36.86
CA VAL A 493 0.27 -11.41 35.67
C VAL A 493 -0.56 -10.72 34.57
N LEU A 494 -1.80 -11.15 34.35
CA LEU A 494 -2.73 -10.46 33.43
C LEU A 494 -3.01 -9.03 33.84
N GLN A 495 -3.13 -8.74 35.14
CA GLN A 495 -3.30 -7.37 35.63
C GLN A 495 -2.10 -6.50 35.27
N ASP A 496 -0.89 -6.99 35.50
CA ASP A 496 0.33 -6.26 35.21
C ASP A 496 0.54 -6.12 33.68
N LEU A 497 0.22 -7.15 32.91
CA LEU A 497 0.25 -7.14 31.44
C LEU A 497 -0.75 -6.13 30.84
N TYR A 498 -2.01 -6.13 31.29
CA TYR A 498 -3.00 -5.17 30.80
C TYR A 498 -2.64 -3.74 31.19
N LYS A 499 -2.03 -3.52 32.36
CA LYS A 499 -1.51 -2.20 32.71
C LYS A 499 -0.39 -1.78 31.78
N ASP A 500 0.56 -2.65 31.46
CA ASP A 500 1.62 -2.30 30.52
C ASP A 500 1.06 -1.96 29.14
N VAL A 501 0.09 -2.73 28.63
CA VAL A 501 -0.60 -2.42 27.37
C VAL A 501 -1.32 -1.07 27.44
N LEU A 502 -2.03 -0.78 28.53
CA LEU A 502 -2.72 0.51 28.71
C LEU A 502 -1.73 1.68 28.89
N ASP A 503 -0.58 1.45 29.56
CA ASP A 503 0.46 2.45 29.81
C ASP A 503 1.23 2.83 28.53
N LEU A 504 1.26 1.97 27.50
CA LEU A 504 1.85 2.27 26.18
C LEU A 504 1.13 3.41 25.44
N TRP A 505 -0.11 3.71 25.83
CA TRP A 505 -0.93 4.80 25.30
C TRP A 505 -1.27 5.78 26.42
N PRO A 506 -0.35 6.68 26.75
CA PRO A 506 -0.37 7.34 28.05
C PRO A 506 -1.56 8.28 28.25
N GLU A 507 -2.19 8.17 29.40
CA GLU A 507 -2.83 9.33 30.02
C GLU A 507 -1.73 10.28 30.50
N GLY A 508 -1.49 11.37 29.75
CA GLY A 508 -1.17 12.67 30.33
C GLY A 508 0.13 12.88 31.13
N GLU A 509 1.06 11.93 31.28
CA GLU A 509 2.39 12.22 31.84
C GLU A 509 3.53 11.73 30.93
N ALA A 510 4.22 12.71 30.36
CA ALA A 510 5.35 12.55 29.46
C ALA A 510 6.51 11.75 30.10
N LEU A 511 6.78 10.57 29.56
CA LEU A 511 8.06 9.89 29.76
C LEU A 511 9.14 10.66 28.96
N HIS A 512 10.08 11.30 29.66
CA HIS A 512 11.25 11.95 29.09
C HIS A 512 12.19 10.94 28.44
N MET A 513 12.05 10.74 27.13
CA MET A 513 13.10 10.17 26.27
C MET A 513 13.52 11.25 25.28
N GLY A 514 14.78 11.68 25.37
CA GLY A 514 15.28 12.91 24.75
C GLY A 514 15.34 12.88 23.22
N GLY A 515 14.95 14.01 22.62
CA GLY A 515 15.00 14.32 21.18
C GLY A 515 13.64 14.77 20.65
N ASP A 516 13.46 16.08 20.43
CA ASP A 516 12.21 16.76 20.01
C ASP A 516 11.00 16.66 20.98
N GLU A 517 11.11 17.39 22.09
CA GLU A 517 10.18 17.41 23.24
C GLU A 517 8.74 17.89 22.97
N ASP A 518 8.42 18.37 21.78
CA ASP A 518 7.07 18.84 21.44
C ASP A 518 6.24 17.79 20.69
N LEU A 519 6.85 16.78 20.04
CA LEU A 519 6.17 15.78 19.20
C LEU A 519 5.32 14.82 20.05
N TYR A 520 5.90 14.31 21.13
CA TYR A 520 5.28 13.29 21.97
C TYR A 520 4.06 13.83 22.71
N LYS A 521 4.14 14.95 23.43
CA LYS A 521 3.04 15.42 24.30
C LYS A 521 1.68 15.59 23.61
N ASP A 522 1.64 16.03 22.36
CA ASP A 522 0.39 16.21 21.59
C ASP A 522 -0.10 14.87 20.98
N LEU A 523 0.77 13.88 20.80
CA LEU A 523 0.42 12.52 20.36
C LEU A 523 0.02 11.61 21.54
N LEU A 524 0.50 11.91 22.75
CA LEU A 524 0.15 11.21 23.98
C LEU A 524 -1.32 11.46 24.40
N GLU A 525 -1.97 12.53 23.91
CA GLU A 525 -3.42 12.73 24.09
C GLU A 525 -4.29 11.86 23.16
N LEU A 526 -3.68 10.98 22.36
CA LEU A 526 -4.35 10.26 21.25
C LEU A 526 -4.88 8.88 21.59
N TRP A 527 -5.08 8.55 22.88
CA TRP A 527 -5.97 7.42 23.16
C TRP A 527 -7.41 7.81 22.82
N PRO A 528 -8.07 7.08 21.91
CA PRO A 528 -9.52 7.09 21.87
C PRO A 528 -9.99 6.32 23.09
N GLU A 529 -10.65 6.98 24.05
CA GLU A 529 -11.64 6.27 24.86
C GLU A 529 -12.48 5.38 23.91
N GLY A 530 -12.35 4.06 24.01
CA GLY A 530 -13.10 3.10 23.20
C GLY A 530 -12.36 2.31 22.11
N GLU A 531 -11.02 2.32 22.02
CA GLU A 531 -10.31 1.32 21.20
C GLU A 531 -10.51 -0.09 21.79
N ALA A 532 -10.75 -1.08 20.92
CA ALA A 532 -11.04 -2.45 21.34
C ALA A 532 -9.75 -3.19 21.68
N LEU A 533 -9.82 -4.15 22.61
CA LEU A 533 -8.75 -5.13 22.85
C LEU A 533 -9.21 -6.50 22.36
N HIS A 534 -8.37 -7.20 21.59
CA HIS A 534 -8.64 -8.59 21.21
C HIS A 534 -8.08 -9.52 22.29
N MET A 535 -8.94 -10.38 22.85
CA MET A 535 -8.57 -11.33 23.92
C MET A 535 -8.44 -12.77 23.41
N GLY A 536 -8.53 -12.96 22.09
CA GLY A 536 -8.44 -14.26 21.43
C GLY A 536 -9.62 -15.16 21.79
N GLY A 537 -9.38 -16.22 22.55
CA GLY A 537 -10.45 -17.08 23.05
C GLY A 537 -10.95 -18.08 22.01
N ASP A 538 -10.06 -18.49 21.13
CA ASP A 538 -10.21 -19.64 20.24
C ASP A 538 -9.58 -20.90 20.83
N GLU A 539 -9.97 -22.03 20.24
CA GLU A 539 -9.36 -23.36 20.40
C GLU A 539 -9.04 -23.87 21.83
N VAL A 540 -9.71 -23.37 22.88
CA VAL A 540 -9.54 -23.90 24.25
C VAL A 540 -9.80 -25.40 24.30
N PHE A 541 -8.77 -26.16 24.63
CA PHE A 541 -8.74 -27.60 24.59
C PHE A 541 -8.96 -28.21 25.98
N PHE A 542 -10.21 -28.57 26.28
CA PHE A 542 -10.58 -29.15 27.60
C PHE A 542 -9.77 -30.38 28.03
N PRO A 543 -9.32 -31.29 27.14
CA PRO A 543 -8.43 -32.37 27.55
C PRO A 543 -7.12 -31.90 28.19
N CYS A 544 -6.61 -30.71 27.83
CA CYS A 544 -5.45 -30.13 28.51
C CYS A 544 -5.76 -29.83 29.98
N TRP A 545 -6.81 -29.06 30.25
CA TRP A 545 -7.25 -28.77 31.61
C TRP A 545 -7.61 -30.03 32.40
N ASN A 546 -8.27 -31.01 31.77
CA ASN A 546 -8.61 -32.29 32.40
C ASN A 546 -7.39 -33.15 32.76
N ALA A 547 -6.25 -32.95 32.09
CA ALA A 547 -5.01 -33.62 32.40
C ALA A 547 -4.24 -32.96 33.56
N SER A 548 -4.57 -31.71 33.91
CA SER A 548 -3.96 -31.01 35.03
C SER A 548 -4.62 -31.39 36.35
N THR A 549 -3.85 -32.03 37.24
CA THR A 549 -4.30 -32.35 38.60
C THR A 549 -4.76 -31.10 39.34
N GLN A 550 -4.04 -29.98 39.22
CA GLN A 550 -4.38 -28.73 39.89
C GLN A 550 -5.73 -28.18 39.45
N VAL A 551 -5.98 -28.12 38.12
CA VAL A 551 -7.25 -27.61 37.58
C VAL A 551 -8.40 -28.51 38.01
N VAL A 552 -8.21 -29.83 37.91
CA VAL A 552 -9.22 -30.82 38.27
C VAL A 552 -9.56 -30.81 39.76
N GLU A 553 -8.55 -30.77 40.65
CA GLU A 553 -8.79 -30.70 42.10
C GLU A 553 -9.46 -29.38 42.48
N TRP A 554 -9.08 -28.28 41.85
CA TRP A 554 -9.71 -26.98 42.04
C TRP A 554 -11.19 -27.00 41.60
N MET A 555 -11.50 -27.56 40.43
CA MET A 555 -12.88 -27.77 39.98
C MET A 555 -13.68 -28.62 40.98
N GLN A 556 -13.11 -29.74 41.43
CA GLN A 556 -13.75 -30.63 42.41
C GLN A 556 -14.00 -29.94 43.75
N SER A 557 -13.07 -29.11 44.23
CA SER A 557 -13.21 -28.35 45.47
C SER A 557 -14.39 -27.36 45.43
N ARG A 558 -14.81 -26.96 44.22
CA ARG A 558 -15.94 -26.07 43.95
C ARG A 558 -17.23 -26.83 43.61
N GLY A 559 -17.21 -28.16 43.71
CA GLY A 559 -18.35 -29.02 43.39
C GLY A 559 -18.60 -29.21 41.88
N LEU A 560 -17.66 -28.83 41.02
CA LEU A 560 -17.76 -29.02 39.57
C LEU A 560 -17.32 -30.43 39.16
N GLY A 561 -17.94 -30.94 38.09
CA GLY A 561 -17.58 -32.20 37.46
C GLY A 561 -16.40 -32.06 36.51
N ARG A 562 -16.40 -32.88 35.46
CA ARG A 562 -15.43 -32.84 34.34
C ARG A 562 -16.14 -32.94 32.98
N SER A 563 -17.40 -32.53 32.94
CA SER A 563 -18.18 -32.48 31.71
C SER A 563 -17.77 -31.28 30.86
N GLN A 564 -18.16 -31.28 29.59
CA GLN A 564 -17.95 -30.13 28.72
C GLN A 564 -18.58 -28.84 29.28
N ALA A 565 -19.76 -28.95 29.91
CA ALA A 565 -20.44 -27.82 30.54
C ALA A 565 -19.64 -27.28 31.75
N ASP A 566 -19.03 -28.15 32.55
CA ASP A 566 -18.18 -27.73 33.67
C ASP A 566 -16.95 -26.95 33.18
N PHE A 567 -16.30 -27.40 32.11
CA PHE A 567 -15.15 -26.68 31.53
C PHE A 567 -15.55 -25.37 30.84
N LEU A 568 -16.72 -25.31 30.20
CA LEU A 568 -17.27 -24.06 29.67
C LEU A 568 -17.57 -23.07 30.79
N GLN A 569 -18.08 -23.53 31.94
CA GLN A 569 -18.26 -22.68 33.11
C GLN A 569 -16.91 -22.12 33.60
N VAL A 570 -15.88 -22.96 33.74
CA VAL A 570 -14.54 -22.52 34.12
C VAL A 570 -13.97 -21.50 33.13
N TRP A 571 -14.17 -21.71 31.83
CA TRP A 571 -13.73 -20.76 30.81
C TRP A 571 -14.50 -19.44 30.89
N GLY A 572 -15.82 -19.47 31.03
CA GLY A 572 -16.64 -18.27 31.21
C GLY A 572 -16.22 -17.46 32.44
N GLU A 573 -15.92 -18.13 33.56
CA GLU A 573 -15.43 -17.49 34.78
C GLU A 573 -14.02 -16.89 34.63
N TYR A 574 -13.12 -17.59 33.92
CA TYR A 574 -11.81 -17.04 33.55
C TYR A 574 -11.98 -15.76 32.74
N GLN A 575 -12.83 -15.80 31.70
CA GLN A 575 -13.07 -14.68 30.80
C GLN A 575 -13.72 -13.49 31.52
N GLU A 576 -14.69 -13.73 32.39
CA GLU A 576 -15.29 -12.70 33.23
C GLU A 576 -14.25 -12.06 34.18
N THR A 577 -13.36 -12.88 34.75
CA THR A 577 -12.31 -12.40 35.64
C THR A 577 -11.28 -11.56 34.87
N ALA A 578 -10.86 -12.01 33.69
CA ALA A 578 -9.97 -11.26 32.80
C ALA A 578 -10.58 -9.90 32.40
N LEU A 579 -11.87 -9.88 32.03
CA LEU A 579 -12.59 -8.64 31.73
C LEU A 579 -12.61 -7.68 32.92
N LYS A 580 -12.91 -8.17 34.13
CA LYS A 580 -12.90 -7.35 35.35
C LYS A 580 -11.52 -6.77 35.66
N ILE A 581 -10.46 -7.50 35.35
CA ILE A 581 -9.07 -7.04 35.53
C ILE A 581 -8.75 -5.94 34.52
N LEU A 582 -9.15 -6.10 33.25
CA LEU A 582 -9.04 -5.05 32.25
C LEU A 582 -9.79 -3.80 32.71
N ASP A 583 -11.07 -3.92 33.07
CA ASP A 583 -11.90 -2.79 33.49
C ASP A 583 -11.30 -2.05 34.70
N LYS A 584 -10.79 -2.82 35.67
CA LYS A 584 -10.12 -2.26 36.84
C LYS A 584 -8.80 -1.56 36.48
N SER A 585 -8.07 -2.07 35.49
CA SER A 585 -6.78 -1.51 35.07
C SER A 585 -6.98 -0.26 34.22
N ALA A 586 -8.01 -0.24 33.37
CA ALA A 586 -8.41 0.92 32.58
C ALA A 586 -9.13 2.00 33.41
N GLY A 587 -9.69 1.65 34.57
CA GLY A 587 -10.47 2.58 35.40
C GLY A 587 -11.89 2.83 34.89
N HIS A 588 -12.31 2.13 33.83
CA HIS A 588 -13.64 2.21 33.22
C HIS A 588 -14.06 0.85 32.65
N SER A 589 -15.34 0.70 32.29
CA SER A 589 -15.92 -0.59 31.85
C SER A 589 -16.58 -0.53 30.47
N ASN A 590 -16.13 0.39 29.61
CA ASN A 590 -16.65 0.60 28.26
C ASN A 590 -15.65 0.22 27.15
N THR A 591 -14.46 -0.30 27.48
CA THR A 591 -13.54 -0.88 26.49
C THR A 591 -14.23 -2.07 25.80
N PRO A 592 -14.45 -2.02 24.48
CA PRO A 592 -14.96 -3.17 23.74
C PRO A 592 -13.92 -4.30 23.76
N VAL A 593 -14.39 -5.54 23.88
CA VAL A 593 -13.52 -6.72 23.82
C VAL A 593 -13.91 -7.56 22.61
N ILE A 594 -12.93 -8.03 21.86
CA ILE A 594 -13.14 -8.94 20.74
C ILE A 594 -12.70 -10.35 21.16
N LEU A 595 -13.52 -11.35 20.80
CA LEU A 595 -13.17 -12.76 20.92
C LEU A 595 -13.45 -13.48 19.59
N TRP A 596 -12.64 -14.47 19.29
CA TRP A 596 -12.87 -15.40 18.18
C TRP A 596 -14.13 -16.23 18.38
N SER A 597 -14.75 -16.63 17.27
CA SER A 597 -15.79 -17.65 17.30
C SER A 597 -15.23 -18.98 17.80
N SER A 598 -15.77 -19.50 18.89
CA SER A 598 -15.28 -20.70 19.57
C SER A 598 -16.41 -21.48 20.25
N GLN A 599 -16.09 -22.46 21.10
CA GLN A 599 -17.10 -23.17 21.89
C GLN A 599 -17.81 -22.24 22.89
N LEU A 600 -17.14 -21.22 23.41
CA LEU A 600 -17.72 -20.25 24.36
C LEU A 600 -18.69 -19.28 23.66
N THR A 601 -18.45 -18.98 22.38
CA THR A 601 -19.28 -18.07 21.60
C THR A 601 -20.38 -18.79 20.80
N GLN A 602 -20.57 -20.10 21.00
CA GLN A 602 -21.64 -20.82 20.31
C GLN A 602 -23.02 -20.27 20.71
N PRO A 603 -24.02 -20.26 19.81
CA PRO A 603 -25.33 -19.64 20.06
C PRO A 603 -26.08 -20.16 21.30
N GLY A 604 -25.84 -21.41 21.71
CA GLY A 604 -26.44 -22.01 22.92
C GLY A 604 -25.67 -21.73 24.22
N VAL A 605 -24.50 -21.09 24.15
CA VAL A 605 -23.57 -20.91 25.26
C VAL A 605 -23.29 -19.43 25.53
N ILE A 606 -23.14 -18.64 24.47
CA ILE A 606 -22.62 -17.27 24.51
C ILE A 606 -23.36 -16.34 25.48
N GLU A 607 -24.69 -16.37 25.50
CA GLU A 607 -25.51 -15.49 26.35
C GLU A 607 -25.39 -15.79 27.85
N ASN A 608 -24.82 -16.94 28.22
CA ASN A 608 -24.57 -17.28 29.63
C ASN A 608 -23.33 -16.59 30.20
N TYR A 609 -22.38 -16.20 29.34
CA TYR A 609 -21.05 -15.75 29.79
C TYR A 609 -20.61 -14.41 29.19
N LEU A 610 -21.04 -14.09 27.97
CA LEU A 610 -20.53 -12.96 27.20
C LEU A 610 -21.64 -11.95 26.91
N SER A 611 -21.60 -10.78 27.54
CA SER A 611 -22.56 -9.71 27.25
C SER A 611 -22.35 -9.11 25.86
N LYS A 612 -23.41 -9.02 25.06
CA LYS A 612 -23.38 -8.41 23.71
C LYS A 612 -23.01 -6.92 23.68
N ASP A 613 -23.18 -6.21 24.81
CA ASP A 613 -22.80 -4.81 24.92
C ASP A 613 -21.28 -4.63 25.09
N ARG A 614 -20.60 -5.67 25.60
CA ARG A 614 -19.15 -5.67 25.86
C ARG A 614 -18.36 -6.41 24.79
N TYR A 615 -18.91 -7.50 24.26
CA TYR A 615 -18.20 -8.40 23.35
C TYR A 615 -18.61 -8.20 21.90
N VAL A 616 -17.60 -8.12 21.04
CA VAL A 616 -17.69 -8.28 19.58
C VAL A 616 -17.13 -9.66 19.25
N ILE A 617 -17.76 -10.37 18.32
CA ILE A 617 -17.32 -11.71 17.92
C ILE A 617 -16.66 -11.65 16.55
N GLU A 618 -15.40 -12.06 16.47
CA GLU A 618 -14.71 -12.25 15.20
C GLU A 618 -14.90 -13.69 14.71
N THR A 619 -15.58 -13.87 13.59
CA THR A 619 -15.96 -15.20 13.11
C THR A 619 -15.02 -15.68 12.03
N TRP A 620 -14.51 -16.91 12.19
CA TRP A 620 -13.59 -17.57 11.26
C TRP A 620 -14.18 -18.86 10.67
N VAL A 621 -15.45 -18.79 10.29
CA VAL A 621 -16.17 -19.89 9.65
C VAL A 621 -16.14 -19.76 8.13
N GLU A 622 -16.48 -20.83 7.43
CA GLU A 622 -16.65 -20.82 5.97
C GLU A 622 -17.86 -19.94 5.58
N SER A 623 -17.88 -19.44 4.35
CA SER A 623 -18.93 -18.52 3.88
C SER A 623 -20.34 -19.13 3.92
N THR A 624 -20.46 -20.46 4.00
CA THR A 624 -21.72 -21.20 4.05
C THR A 624 -22.25 -21.44 5.47
N ASP A 625 -21.47 -21.10 6.50
CA ASP A 625 -21.88 -21.31 7.89
C ASP A 625 -22.80 -20.17 8.36
N ASP A 626 -23.93 -20.53 8.98
CA ASP A 626 -24.93 -19.58 9.46
C ASP A 626 -24.57 -18.93 10.81
N LEU A 627 -23.48 -19.34 11.47
CA LEU A 627 -23.06 -18.82 12.77
C LEU A 627 -23.07 -17.28 12.83
N PRO A 628 -22.50 -16.52 11.88
CA PRO A 628 -22.53 -15.07 11.92
C PRO A 628 -23.95 -14.51 11.92
N HIS A 629 -24.85 -15.07 11.10
CA HIS A 629 -26.25 -14.67 11.05
C HIS A 629 -26.98 -14.94 12.37
N ILE A 630 -26.71 -16.08 13.00
CA ILE A 630 -27.30 -16.43 14.30
C ILE A 630 -26.78 -15.49 15.40
N LEU A 631 -25.50 -15.16 15.42
CA LEU A 631 -24.92 -14.20 16.37
C LEU A 631 -25.52 -12.80 16.23
N LEU A 632 -25.67 -12.32 14.99
CA LEU A 632 -26.34 -11.05 14.68
C LEU A 632 -27.80 -11.06 15.14
N SER A 633 -28.52 -12.17 14.96
CA SER A 633 -29.92 -12.32 15.41
C SER A 633 -30.07 -12.25 16.94
N LYS A 634 -29.01 -12.59 17.69
CA LYS A 634 -28.92 -12.45 19.15
C LYS A 634 -28.49 -11.03 19.59
N GLY A 635 -28.11 -10.19 18.63
CA GLY A 635 -27.71 -8.81 18.85
C GLY A 635 -26.22 -8.60 19.14
N TYR A 636 -25.37 -9.60 18.87
CA TYR A 636 -23.92 -9.40 18.91
C TYR A 636 -23.45 -8.63 17.68
N ARG A 637 -22.38 -7.85 17.85
CA ARG A 637 -21.64 -7.27 16.73
C ARG A 637 -20.60 -8.29 16.24
N VAL A 638 -20.38 -8.33 14.92
CA VAL A 638 -19.54 -9.34 14.28
C VAL A 638 -18.50 -8.69 13.36
N ILE A 639 -17.28 -9.24 13.38
CA ILE A 639 -16.23 -9.04 12.38
C ILE A 639 -16.08 -10.35 11.61
N MET A 640 -15.98 -10.28 10.28
CA MET A 640 -15.97 -11.45 9.41
C MET A 640 -14.57 -11.75 8.90
N ALA A 641 -14.00 -12.88 9.32
CA ALA A 641 -12.73 -13.42 8.81
C ALA A 641 -13.02 -14.73 8.04
N THR A 642 -13.72 -14.62 6.90
CA THR A 642 -14.24 -15.78 6.14
C THR A 642 -13.13 -16.78 5.78
N LYS A 643 -13.15 -17.97 6.37
CA LYS A 643 -12.03 -18.93 6.34
C LYS A 643 -11.65 -19.44 4.96
N ASP A 644 -12.64 -19.65 4.10
CA ASP A 644 -12.48 -20.17 2.75
C ASP A 644 -12.28 -19.07 1.68
N ALA A 645 -12.07 -17.82 2.10
CA ALA A 645 -11.74 -16.73 1.20
C ALA A 645 -10.63 -15.79 1.69
N TRP A 646 -10.61 -15.46 2.98
CA TRP A 646 -9.80 -14.39 3.58
C TRP A 646 -8.68 -14.88 4.51
N TYR A 647 -8.51 -16.19 4.67
CA TYR A 647 -7.30 -16.78 5.28
C TYR A 647 -6.17 -16.86 4.26
N LEU A 648 -5.23 -15.93 4.34
CA LEU A 648 -4.18 -15.76 3.34
C LEU A 648 -3.04 -16.78 3.47
N ASP A 649 -2.90 -17.46 4.62
CA ASP A 649 -1.93 -18.53 4.87
C ASP A 649 -2.34 -19.87 4.22
N HIS A 650 -3.62 -20.01 3.84
CA HIS A 650 -4.10 -21.22 3.18
C HIS A 650 -3.39 -21.49 1.84
N GLY A 651 -3.20 -22.78 1.54
CA GLY A 651 -2.50 -23.26 0.34
C GLY A 651 -1.00 -23.55 0.54
N PHE A 652 -0.42 -23.15 1.68
CA PHE A 652 1.01 -23.41 1.97
C PHE A 652 1.23 -24.62 2.89
N TRP A 653 0.22 -24.99 3.67
CA TRP A 653 0.32 -26.09 4.62
C TRP A 653 -0.95 -26.94 4.67
N GLY A 654 -0.79 -28.19 5.08
CA GLY A 654 -1.90 -29.13 5.23
C GLY A 654 -2.60 -29.44 3.90
N ARG A 655 -3.92 -29.31 3.89
CA ARG A 655 -4.80 -29.59 2.73
C ARG A 655 -5.64 -28.37 2.33
N THR A 656 -5.27 -27.19 2.82
CA THR A 656 -6.00 -25.95 2.52
C THR A 656 -5.73 -25.48 1.09
N VAL A 657 -6.62 -24.64 0.54
CA VAL A 657 -6.55 -24.16 -0.84
C VAL A 657 -6.02 -22.74 -0.85
N TYR A 658 -5.09 -22.42 -1.76
CA TYR A 658 -4.61 -21.05 -1.93
C TYR A 658 -5.72 -20.15 -2.46
N HIS A 659 -6.05 -19.11 -1.70
CA HIS A 659 -7.02 -18.10 -2.10
C HIS A 659 -6.32 -17.01 -2.90
N ASN A 660 -6.52 -17.00 -4.22
CA ASN A 660 -6.01 -15.94 -5.07
C ASN A 660 -6.82 -14.63 -4.89
N TRP A 661 -6.33 -13.53 -5.47
CA TRP A 661 -6.97 -12.22 -5.31
C TRP A 661 -8.43 -12.17 -5.80
N ARG A 662 -8.81 -12.98 -6.80
CA ARG A 662 -10.21 -13.04 -7.28
C ARG A 662 -11.12 -13.67 -6.23
N ALA A 663 -10.70 -14.79 -5.64
CA ALA A 663 -11.44 -15.41 -4.54
C ALA A 663 -11.61 -14.46 -3.34
N VAL A 664 -10.56 -13.72 -2.99
CA VAL A 664 -10.61 -12.70 -1.93
C VAL A 664 -11.60 -11.57 -2.29
N TYR A 665 -11.56 -11.07 -3.53
CA TYR A 665 -12.41 -9.98 -4.02
C TYR A 665 -13.88 -10.39 -4.15
N ASP A 666 -14.13 -11.62 -4.61
CA ASP A 666 -15.48 -12.12 -4.94
C ASP A 666 -16.25 -12.59 -3.69
N ASN A 667 -15.58 -12.78 -2.56
CA ASN A 667 -16.25 -12.96 -1.27
C ASN A 667 -16.93 -11.66 -0.82
N THR A 668 -18.20 -11.75 -0.42
CA THR A 668 -19.02 -10.58 -0.07
C THR A 668 -19.62 -10.70 1.32
N LEU A 669 -19.78 -9.56 2.00
CA LEU A 669 -20.51 -9.50 3.25
C LEU A 669 -22.02 -9.30 3.03
N PRO A 670 -22.89 -9.83 3.92
CA PRO A 670 -24.32 -9.56 3.88
C PRO A 670 -24.63 -8.07 3.95
N ARG A 671 -25.29 -7.53 2.92
CA ARG A 671 -25.65 -6.10 2.83
C ARG A 671 -26.91 -5.79 3.64
N GLY A 672 -26.95 -4.60 4.23
CA GLY A 672 -28.12 -4.10 4.96
C GLY A 672 -28.41 -4.84 6.27
N VAL A 673 -27.47 -5.65 6.76
CA VAL A 673 -27.57 -6.35 8.04
C VAL A 673 -26.85 -5.52 9.11
N PHE A 674 -27.59 -5.05 10.11
CA PHE A 674 -27.03 -4.32 11.25
C PHE A 674 -26.18 -5.25 12.12
N GLY A 675 -25.08 -4.72 12.67
CA GLY A 675 -24.20 -5.43 13.60
C GLY A 675 -22.94 -6.00 12.96
N ILE A 676 -22.85 -6.07 11.62
CA ILE A 676 -21.59 -6.38 10.93
C ILE A 676 -20.74 -5.10 10.93
N LEU A 677 -19.57 -5.16 11.56
CA LEU A 677 -18.64 -4.03 11.63
C LEU A 677 -17.78 -3.93 10.37
N GLY A 678 -17.54 -5.06 9.72
CA GLY A 678 -16.76 -5.20 8.51
C GLY A 678 -16.09 -6.56 8.45
N GLY A 679 -14.90 -6.61 7.86
CA GLY A 679 -14.19 -7.86 7.63
C GLY A 679 -12.68 -7.73 7.79
N GLU A 680 -12.03 -8.88 7.83
CA GLU A 680 -10.59 -8.99 8.04
C GLU A 680 -10.01 -10.16 7.24
N ALA A 681 -8.82 -9.95 6.68
CA ALA A 681 -8.00 -11.05 6.18
C ALA A 681 -7.02 -11.50 7.25
N ALA A 682 -6.87 -12.81 7.43
CA ALA A 682 -5.94 -13.38 8.40
C ALA A 682 -4.66 -13.88 7.73
N MET A 683 -3.51 -13.40 8.19
CA MET A 683 -2.21 -13.94 7.84
C MET A 683 -1.57 -14.58 9.08
N TRP A 684 -1.90 -15.86 9.30
CA TRP A 684 -1.22 -16.70 10.28
C TRP A 684 0.20 -17.03 9.81
N ALA A 685 1.15 -17.09 10.75
CA ALA A 685 2.57 -17.06 10.43
C ALA A 685 3.29 -18.39 10.69
N GLU A 686 2.61 -19.54 10.68
CA GLU A 686 3.30 -20.84 10.79
C GLU A 686 4.35 -21.04 9.67
N LEU A 687 4.08 -20.52 8.47
CA LEU A 687 4.97 -20.58 7.31
C LEU A 687 5.24 -19.21 6.67
N VAL A 688 5.19 -18.14 7.46
CA VAL A 688 5.47 -16.77 7.01
C VAL A 688 6.50 -16.12 7.92
N ASP A 689 7.48 -15.46 7.29
CA ASP A 689 8.53 -14.67 7.94
C ASP A 689 8.71 -13.35 7.16
N GLY A 690 9.65 -12.50 7.61
CA GLY A 690 9.92 -11.21 6.95
C GLY A 690 10.31 -11.30 5.46
N ARG A 691 10.78 -12.46 4.99
CA ARG A 691 11.17 -12.65 3.57
C ARG A 691 10.00 -12.99 2.66
N SER A 692 8.97 -13.61 3.24
CA SER A 692 7.82 -14.12 2.50
C SER A 692 6.57 -13.27 2.71
N LEU A 693 6.52 -12.46 3.77
CA LEU A 693 5.40 -11.61 4.16
C LEU A 693 4.75 -10.86 3.00
N ASP A 694 5.53 -10.03 2.30
CA ASP A 694 5.01 -9.14 1.26
C ASP A 694 4.30 -9.90 0.15
N ALA A 695 4.93 -10.96 -0.38
CA ALA A 695 4.37 -11.75 -1.48
C ALA A 695 3.16 -12.59 -1.02
N ARG A 696 3.08 -12.92 0.27
CA ARG A 696 1.95 -13.65 0.83
C ARG A 696 0.76 -12.72 1.04
N VAL A 697 0.96 -11.52 1.57
CA VAL A 697 -0.14 -10.59 1.88
C VAL A 697 -0.57 -9.82 0.63
N TRP A 698 0.38 -9.32 -0.14
CA TRP A 698 0.13 -8.36 -1.21
C TRP A 698 0.28 -9.02 -2.59
N PRO A 699 -0.63 -8.73 -3.54
CA PRO A 699 -1.69 -7.72 -3.47
C PRO A 699 -3.05 -8.25 -2.98
N ARG A 700 -3.13 -9.47 -2.43
CA ARG A 700 -4.42 -10.09 -2.02
C ARG A 700 -5.18 -9.25 -0.99
N ALA A 701 -4.50 -8.68 0.01
CA ALA A 701 -5.14 -7.78 0.98
C ALA A 701 -5.68 -6.48 0.33
N ALA A 702 -5.11 -6.02 -0.79
CA ALA A 702 -5.67 -4.88 -1.53
C ALA A 702 -7.01 -5.24 -2.21
N ALA A 703 -7.22 -6.52 -2.55
CA ALA A 703 -8.49 -7.02 -3.07
C ALA A 703 -9.59 -6.96 -2.01
N LEU A 704 -9.28 -7.39 -0.79
CA LEU A 704 -10.15 -7.21 0.38
C LEU A 704 -10.47 -5.72 0.60
N ALA A 705 -9.48 -4.86 0.45
CA ALA A 705 -9.64 -3.44 0.72
C ALA A 705 -10.73 -2.78 -0.13
N GLU A 706 -10.81 -3.08 -1.43
CA GLU A 706 -11.91 -2.56 -2.27
C GLU A 706 -13.25 -3.24 -1.94
N ARG A 707 -13.24 -4.53 -1.63
CA ARG A 707 -14.44 -5.23 -1.16
C ARG A 707 -15.01 -4.56 0.09
N LEU A 708 -14.17 -4.15 1.04
CA LEU A 708 -14.63 -3.52 2.28
C LEU A 708 -14.83 -1.99 2.17
N TRP A 709 -14.15 -1.33 1.24
CA TRP A 709 -14.34 0.10 0.99
C TRP A 709 -15.58 0.36 0.14
N SER A 710 -15.68 -0.25 -1.05
CA SER A 710 -16.69 0.07 -2.04
C SER A 710 -17.84 -0.92 -2.10
N ASP A 711 -17.61 -2.14 -1.60
CA ASP A 711 -18.52 -3.30 -1.66
C ASP A 711 -19.29 -3.45 -2.99
N PRO A 712 -18.60 -3.51 -4.14
CA PRO A 712 -19.24 -3.48 -5.45
C PRO A 712 -20.11 -4.71 -5.72
N TYR A 713 -21.19 -4.54 -6.49
CA TYR A 713 -21.99 -5.68 -6.98
C TYR A 713 -21.26 -6.48 -8.06
N SER A 714 -20.31 -5.85 -8.76
CA SER A 714 -19.45 -6.52 -9.74
C SER A 714 -18.41 -7.43 -9.08
N GLY A 715 -17.99 -8.44 -9.84
CA GLY A 715 -16.94 -9.36 -9.45
C GLY A 715 -15.55 -8.89 -9.89
N SER A 716 -14.57 -9.73 -9.62
CA SER A 716 -13.14 -9.50 -9.85
C SER A 716 -12.79 -9.19 -11.31
N LEU A 717 -13.55 -9.74 -12.27
CA LEU A 717 -13.34 -9.49 -13.70
C LEU A 717 -13.48 -8.00 -14.08
N ASP A 718 -14.41 -7.28 -13.44
CA ASP A 718 -14.61 -5.85 -13.70
C ASP A 718 -13.54 -4.98 -13.01
N ALA A 719 -12.89 -5.52 -11.98
CA ALA A 719 -11.87 -4.85 -11.19
C ALA A 719 -10.44 -5.08 -11.72
N GLU A 720 -10.25 -6.13 -12.52
CA GLU A 720 -8.96 -6.70 -12.94
C GLU A 720 -7.94 -5.64 -13.41
N LEU A 721 -8.32 -4.77 -14.33
CA LEU A 721 -7.40 -3.82 -14.94
C LEU A 721 -6.93 -2.76 -13.93
N ARG A 722 -7.80 -2.34 -13.01
CA ARG A 722 -7.45 -1.41 -11.93
C ARG A 722 -6.61 -2.10 -10.86
N PHE A 723 -6.91 -3.36 -10.58
CA PHE A 723 -6.16 -4.17 -9.63
C PHE A 723 -4.71 -4.38 -10.07
N TYR A 724 -4.49 -4.69 -11.35
CA TYR A 724 -3.14 -4.82 -11.92
C TYR A 724 -2.34 -3.53 -11.77
N GLN A 725 -2.96 -2.38 -12.05
CA GLN A 725 -2.29 -1.09 -11.86
C GLN A 725 -1.99 -0.79 -10.39
N HIS A 726 -2.91 -1.12 -9.47
CA HIS A 726 -2.67 -0.93 -8.04
C HIS A 726 -1.54 -1.84 -7.53
N ARG A 727 -1.43 -3.09 -8.02
CA ARG A 727 -0.29 -3.97 -7.73
C ARG A 727 1.04 -3.33 -8.13
N GLU A 728 1.13 -2.77 -9.34
CA GLU A 728 2.36 -2.09 -9.78
C GLU A 728 2.68 -0.84 -8.94
N ARG A 729 1.65 -0.13 -8.47
CA ARG A 729 1.81 1.00 -7.55
C ARG A 729 2.42 0.55 -6.21
N LEU A 730 1.94 -0.55 -5.63
CA LEU A 730 2.51 -1.13 -4.41
C LEU A 730 3.98 -1.53 -4.64
N VAL A 731 4.32 -2.15 -5.78
CA VAL A 731 5.72 -2.49 -6.12
C VAL A 731 6.61 -1.26 -6.19
N ARG A 732 6.15 -0.14 -6.79
CA ARG A 732 6.91 1.12 -6.83
C ARG A 732 7.13 1.72 -5.45
N GLN A 733 6.21 1.47 -4.53
CA GLN A 733 6.30 1.90 -3.13
C GLN A 733 7.22 0.97 -2.29
N GLY A 734 7.87 -0.01 -2.91
CA GLY A 734 8.80 -0.91 -2.24
C GLY A 734 8.17 -2.17 -1.64
N ILE A 735 6.88 -2.42 -1.91
CA ILE A 735 6.19 -3.63 -1.46
C ILE A 735 6.55 -4.79 -2.40
N GLY A 736 7.02 -5.90 -1.84
CA GLY A 736 7.31 -7.15 -2.56
C GLY A 736 6.06 -7.92 -3.01
N ALA A 737 5.07 -7.24 -3.61
CA ALA A 737 3.79 -7.82 -3.97
C ALA A 737 3.91 -8.92 -5.05
N GLU A 738 3.17 -10.01 -4.87
CA GLU A 738 3.14 -11.15 -5.80
C GLU A 738 2.65 -10.72 -7.20
N ALA A 739 3.13 -11.43 -8.23
CA ALA A 739 2.64 -11.24 -9.60
C ALA A 739 1.27 -11.89 -9.78
N VAL A 740 0.31 -11.16 -10.35
CA VAL A 740 -1.08 -11.62 -10.50
C VAL A 740 -1.46 -11.99 -11.93
N ALA A 741 -0.62 -11.61 -12.89
CA ALA A 741 -0.72 -11.95 -14.30
C ALA A 741 0.67 -11.80 -14.95
N PRO A 742 0.92 -12.40 -16.13
CA PRO A 742 2.05 -12.04 -16.96
C PRO A 742 2.05 -10.53 -17.24
N GLU A 743 3.22 -9.89 -17.21
CA GLU A 743 3.35 -8.45 -17.50
C GLU A 743 2.78 -8.09 -18.89
N TRP A 744 2.86 -9.01 -19.85
CA TRP A 744 2.22 -8.85 -21.15
C TRP A 744 0.70 -8.67 -21.04
N CYS A 745 0.03 -9.41 -20.16
CA CYS A 745 -1.40 -9.27 -19.91
C CYS A 745 -1.76 -7.93 -19.29
N VAL A 746 -0.91 -7.46 -18.38
CA VAL A 746 -1.04 -6.11 -17.80
C VAL A 746 -0.96 -5.10 -18.94
N GLN A 747 0.05 -5.18 -19.81
CA GLN A 747 0.29 -4.21 -20.89
C GLN A 747 -0.67 -4.28 -22.09
N ASN A 748 -1.41 -5.37 -22.26
CA ASN A 748 -2.32 -5.62 -23.39
C ASN A 748 -3.71 -5.94 -22.86
N GLU A 749 -4.40 -4.90 -22.44
CA GLU A 749 -5.62 -5.01 -21.65
C GLU A 749 -6.77 -5.65 -22.42
N GLY A 750 -7.34 -6.71 -21.85
CA GLY A 750 -8.43 -7.49 -22.45
C GLY A 750 -7.98 -8.67 -23.31
N GLU A 751 -6.68 -8.87 -23.53
CA GLU A 751 -6.15 -9.98 -24.33
C GLU A 751 -5.96 -11.29 -23.54
N CYS A 752 -5.89 -11.20 -22.20
CA CYS A 752 -5.64 -12.35 -21.33
C CYS A 752 -6.88 -12.81 -20.54
N GLN A 753 -8.08 -12.55 -21.04
CA GLN A 753 -9.29 -13.03 -20.41
C GLN A 753 -9.28 -14.56 -20.42
N ALA A 754 -9.31 -15.17 -19.24
CA ALA A 754 -9.56 -16.60 -19.12
C ALA A 754 -11.03 -16.85 -19.47
N ASN A 755 -11.27 -17.77 -20.42
CA ASN A 755 -12.62 -18.26 -20.76
C ASN A 755 -13.33 -18.89 -19.56
#